data_AF-A0AA45W370-F1
#
_entry.id   AF-A0AA45W370-F1
#
_cell.length_a   1.000
_cell.length_b   1.000
_cell.length_c   1.000
_cell.angle_alpha   90.00
_cell.angle_beta   90.00
_cell.angle_gamma   90.00
#
_symmetry.space_group_name_H-M   'P 1'
#
loop_
_entity.id
_entity.type
_entity.pdbx_description
1 polymer ?
#
loop_
_entity_poly.entity_id
_entity_poly.type
_entity_poly.pdbx_seq_one_letter_code
_entity_poly.pdbx_strand_id
1 'polypeptide(L)'
;MDCPDLQFHSQMANWNVVSYATNYESVVTEPEKVVTRDGTGIPDDMRGAVFTNINGKTRYLLNPADRDLLSELREGKRVAVLVDPETGEAERDESGKLILLDAPRKKKKPMGFDRMVGWRTPGGVTLQHGGSVPRMLDALQGSFPEVNVIRLDFNAATVTNEKRAENWARFANEAAARGYRLIIQNSDGELAGGFVEGGTSGKEVVPRAQLGPVDALDDPDGDWKINDVRDDWETMLQWFREPENERILGAVAGWELINEPMAYGNKPEEAALYSRHIADLIGSLDWGDKRLFIGGMRASAQFADLDHQAIRQAAGDRLVWSAHMYPGWVMPGFPQSSGETFEKQICHRIGTLDQPGDDIVVTESQLYTKAGSLDPATPGKRARTSFNMARKLPWFADQGIGWTWWPPTARNSDLLQWHGAQDGWQVEIESAAFAHWGWIRDETDPSKTDEHWGSGNADEISVDPQADAVTDNLVDGVNNPHGLIYALDGDDSVSGHDGIDMLYGGSGNDVLDGGTGDDWLFGDRGDDRLDGGDGNDVLIDPEGRNHLVGGPGDDHLEGSGTLEGGPGADVLIASYDGEDLLVGGDGSDRFLPDMRGQVTIRDFTRGEDKLDLSMISGTKPCRIGLRIIADGEGTELSWDGAKILLPEAGGLTRADLTQAGACRLQIRN
;
A
#
# COMPACT_ATOMS: atom_id res chain seq x y z
N MET A 1 20.17 -2.40 -17.80
CA MET A 1 19.77 -1.03 -17.47
C MET A 1 19.82 -0.92 -15.97
N ASP A 2 20.47 0.12 -15.47
CA ASP A 2 20.44 0.45 -14.05
C ASP A 2 19.16 1.27 -13.80
N CYS A 3 18.46 1.01 -12.70
CA CYS A 3 17.19 1.66 -12.34
C CYS A 3 17.16 3.19 -12.41
N PRO A 4 18.25 3.93 -12.07
CA PRO A 4 18.24 5.39 -12.10
C PRO A 4 18.05 6.00 -13.51
N ASP A 5 18.25 5.21 -14.57
CA ASP A 5 18.07 5.66 -15.95
C ASP A 5 16.65 5.43 -16.48
N LEU A 6 15.78 4.75 -15.72
CA LEU A 6 14.38 4.53 -16.08
C LEU A 6 13.56 5.77 -15.72
N GLN A 7 13.07 6.45 -16.75
CA GLN A 7 12.02 7.46 -16.62
C GLN A 7 10.73 6.86 -17.17
N PHE A 8 9.82 6.46 -16.30
CA PHE A 8 8.47 6.20 -16.76
C PHE A 8 7.82 7.53 -17.13
N HIS A 9 7.15 7.55 -18.27
CA HIS A 9 6.45 8.74 -18.76
C HIS A 9 4.92 8.57 -18.58
N SER A 10 4.53 8.04 -17.41
CA SER A 10 3.13 7.81 -17.05
C SER A 10 2.49 9.08 -16.53
N GLN A 11 1.23 9.32 -16.89
CA GLN A 11 0.46 10.50 -16.48
C GLN A 11 -0.57 10.17 -15.40
N MET A 12 -0.28 9.14 -14.60
CA MET A 12 -1.22 8.56 -13.63
C MET A 12 -0.87 8.92 -12.18
N ALA A 13 0.12 9.78 -11.95
CA ALA A 13 0.58 10.19 -10.61
C ALA A 13 -0.59 10.64 -9.70
N ASN A 14 -1.55 11.35 -10.27
CA ASN A 14 -2.70 11.90 -9.56
C ASN A 14 -3.88 10.91 -9.48
N TRP A 15 -3.71 9.65 -9.89
CA TRP A 15 -4.72 8.62 -9.72
C TRP A 15 -4.44 7.86 -8.44
N ASN A 16 -4.99 8.37 -7.34
CA ASN A 16 -4.97 7.73 -6.04
C ASN A 16 -6.18 6.83 -5.96
N VAL A 17 -5.92 5.53 -6.09
CA VAL A 17 -6.97 4.54 -6.28
C VAL A 17 -7.18 3.76 -4.99
N VAL A 18 -8.43 3.52 -4.63
CA VAL A 18 -8.78 2.47 -3.65
C VAL A 18 -9.52 1.35 -4.35
N SER A 19 -9.18 0.10 -4.05
CA SER A 19 -9.91 -1.05 -4.55
C SER A 19 -10.85 -1.61 -3.50
N TYR A 20 -12.10 -1.81 -3.89
CA TYR A 20 -13.10 -2.52 -3.08
C TYR A 20 -13.33 -3.91 -3.64
N ALA A 21 -12.76 -4.90 -2.96
CA ALA A 21 -13.04 -6.31 -3.14
C ALA A 21 -13.84 -6.82 -1.95
N THR A 22 -15.11 -7.20 -2.17
CA THR A 22 -16.09 -7.23 -1.07
C THR A 22 -16.11 -8.49 -0.21
N ASN A 23 -15.38 -9.57 -0.53
CA ASN A 23 -14.92 -10.70 0.34
C ASN A 23 -14.60 -11.92 -0.54
N TYR A 24 -13.88 -12.96 -0.09
CA TYR A 24 -13.85 -14.25 -0.79
C TYR A 24 -14.84 -15.23 -0.16
N GLU A 25 -15.92 -15.58 -0.87
CA GLU A 25 -16.94 -16.51 -0.37
C GLU A 25 -17.03 -17.78 -1.21
N SER A 26 -17.52 -18.86 -0.60
CA SER A 26 -17.81 -20.09 -1.31
C SER A 26 -19.24 -20.05 -1.82
N VAL A 27 -19.37 -19.93 -3.14
CA VAL A 27 -20.63 -19.70 -3.84
C VAL A 27 -20.99 -20.94 -4.65
N VAL A 28 -22.28 -21.25 -4.73
CA VAL A 28 -22.78 -22.31 -5.63
C VAL A 28 -22.59 -21.86 -7.08
N THR A 29 -21.73 -22.54 -7.83
CA THR A 29 -21.52 -22.31 -9.27
C THR A 29 -22.16 -23.39 -10.11
N GLU A 30 -22.27 -24.61 -9.60
CA GLU A 30 -22.84 -25.76 -10.32
C GLU A 30 -23.84 -26.48 -9.40
N PRO A 31 -25.09 -25.96 -9.30
CA PRO A 31 -26.14 -26.48 -8.42
C PRO A 31 -26.32 -28.00 -8.53
N GLU A 32 -26.25 -28.54 -9.74
CA GLU A 32 -26.41 -29.95 -10.07
C GLU A 32 -25.33 -30.86 -9.46
N LYS A 33 -24.15 -30.30 -9.12
CA LYS A 33 -23.06 -31.03 -8.47
C LYS A 33 -23.12 -30.97 -6.94
N VAL A 34 -24.00 -30.14 -6.37
CA VAL A 34 -24.14 -29.98 -4.92
C VAL A 34 -25.10 -31.03 -4.36
N VAL A 35 -24.66 -31.77 -3.33
CA VAL A 35 -25.46 -32.79 -2.65
C VAL A 35 -25.82 -32.34 -1.23
N THR A 36 -27.11 -32.19 -0.98
CA THR A 36 -27.67 -31.92 0.36
C THR A 36 -27.52 -33.12 1.28
N ARG A 37 -27.60 -32.90 2.59
CA ARG A 37 -27.42 -33.96 3.60
C ARG A 37 -28.53 -35.03 3.55
N ASP A 38 -29.69 -34.71 3.02
CA ASP A 38 -30.78 -35.66 2.72
C ASP A 38 -30.69 -36.29 1.32
N GLY A 39 -29.70 -35.92 0.52
CA GLY A 39 -29.35 -36.57 -0.75
C GLY A 39 -30.18 -36.13 -1.96
N THR A 40 -30.94 -35.04 -1.84
CA THR A 40 -31.86 -34.55 -2.89
C THR A 40 -31.24 -33.54 -3.85
N GLY A 41 -30.09 -32.94 -3.51
CA GLY A 41 -29.43 -31.91 -4.32
C GLY A 41 -30.06 -30.52 -4.12
N ILE A 42 -29.65 -29.53 -4.91
CA ILE A 42 -30.23 -28.17 -4.84
C ILE A 42 -30.78 -27.71 -6.20
N PRO A 43 -31.83 -26.85 -6.21
CA PRO A 43 -32.39 -26.30 -7.44
C PRO A 43 -31.42 -25.36 -8.21
N ASP A 44 -31.65 -25.18 -9.51
CA ASP A 44 -30.79 -24.35 -10.38
C ASP A 44 -30.80 -22.85 -10.02
N ASP A 45 -31.91 -22.34 -9.48
CA ASP A 45 -32.05 -20.95 -9.02
C ASP A 45 -31.22 -20.64 -7.76
N MET A 46 -30.69 -21.67 -7.09
CA MET A 46 -29.72 -21.54 -5.99
C MET A 46 -28.29 -21.28 -6.48
N ARG A 47 -28.07 -21.19 -7.80
CA ARG A 47 -26.79 -20.71 -8.34
C ARG A 47 -26.51 -19.32 -7.79
N GLY A 48 -25.39 -19.19 -7.10
CA GLY A 48 -25.03 -17.95 -6.41
C GLY A 48 -25.27 -17.94 -4.91
N ALA A 49 -25.93 -18.94 -4.32
CA ALA A 49 -26.11 -19.04 -2.87
C ALA A 49 -24.77 -19.25 -2.15
N VAL A 50 -24.67 -18.76 -0.90
CA VAL A 50 -23.43 -18.81 -0.12
C VAL A 50 -23.44 -19.95 0.87
N PHE A 51 -22.32 -20.66 0.91
CA PHE A 51 -22.06 -21.68 1.90
C PHE A 51 -21.64 -21.08 3.26
N THR A 52 -22.42 -21.32 4.33
CA THR A 52 -22.08 -20.86 5.68
C THR A 52 -22.06 -22.01 6.71
N ASN A 53 -20.95 -22.13 7.45
CA ASN A 53 -20.86 -23.08 8.56
C ASN A 53 -21.67 -22.58 9.77
N ILE A 54 -22.51 -23.45 10.35
CA ILE A 54 -23.19 -23.13 11.61
C ILE A 54 -22.22 -23.29 12.79
N ASN A 55 -22.03 -22.22 13.55
CA ASN A 55 -21.18 -22.16 14.73
C ASN A 55 -21.74 -21.14 15.74
N GLY A 56 -21.02 -20.88 16.84
CA GLY A 56 -21.48 -19.95 17.88
C GLY A 56 -21.87 -18.55 17.37
N LYS A 57 -21.18 -18.05 16.34
CA LYS A 57 -21.43 -16.73 15.73
C LYS A 57 -22.58 -16.73 14.72
N THR A 58 -22.83 -17.85 14.04
CA THR A 58 -23.86 -17.97 12.98
C THR A 58 -25.14 -18.67 13.46
N ARG A 59 -25.28 -18.87 14.77
CA ARG A 59 -26.49 -19.46 15.40
C ARG A 59 -27.76 -18.64 15.19
N TYR A 60 -27.64 -17.35 14.87
CA TYR A 60 -28.79 -16.47 14.61
C TYR A 60 -29.56 -16.87 13.34
N LEU A 61 -28.94 -17.62 12.43
CA LEU A 61 -29.56 -18.16 11.22
C LEU A 61 -30.60 -19.27 11.52
N LEU A 62 -30.58 -19.81 12.74
CA LEU A 62 -31.49 -20.87 13.17
C LEU A 62 -32.70 -20.27 13.87
N ASN A 63 -33.88 -20.74 13.51
CA ASN A 63 -35.12 -20.36 14.19
C ASN A 63 -35.49 -21.39 15.28
N PRO A 64 -36.53 -21.14 16.10
CA PRO A 64 -36.94 -22.09 17.15
C PRO A 64 -37.40 -23.46 16.65
N ALA A 65 -37.78 -23.61 15.39
CA ALA A 65 -38.11 -24.90 14.79
C ALA A 65 -36.86 -25.73 14.44
N ASP A 66 -35.69 -25.09 14.31
CA ASP A 66 -34.41 -25.73 13.99
C ASP A 66 -33.66 -26.24 15.25
N ARG A 67 -34.33 -26.34 16.41
CA ARG A 67 -33.71 -26.68 17.71
C ARG A 67 -32.96 -28.01 17.72
N ASP A 68 -33.38 -28.98 16.91
CA ASP A 68 -32.72 -30.29 16.84
C ASP A 68 -31.30 -30.18 16.26
N LEU A 69 -31.04 -29.21 15.37
CA LEU A 69 -29.69 -28.90 14.87
C LEU A 69 -28.77 -28.38 15.97
N LEU A 70 -29.29 -27.64 16.96
CA LEU A 70 -28.49 -27.17 18.10
C LEU A 70 -27.99 -28.34 18.96
N SER A 71 -28.75 -29.42 19.06
CA SER A 71 -28.33 -30.65 19.74
C SER A 71 -27.22 -31.36 18.96
N GLU A 72 -27.34 -31.45 17.63
CA GLU A 72 -26.29 -32.04 16.78
C GLU A 72 -24.97 -31.26 16.83
N LEU A 73 -25.03 -29.93 16.86
CA LEU A 73 -23.84 -29.08 16.98
C LEU A 73 -23.13 -29.26 18.32
N ARG A 74 -23.86 -29.55 19.41
CA ARG A 74 -23.29 -29.88 20.73
C ARG A 74 -22.57 -31.23 20.75
N GLU A 75 -22.99 -32.16 19.88
CA GLU A 75 -22.33 -33.46 19.68
C GLU A 75 -21.10 -33.37 18.76
N GLY A 76 -20.72 -32.17 18.31
CA GLY A 76 -19.54 -31.95 17.47
C GLY A 76 -19.75 -32.25 15.99
N LYS A 77 -21.01 -32.45 15.54
CA LYS A 77 -21.32 -32.54 14.10
C LYS A 77 -21.13 -31.18 13.45
N ARG A 78 -20.54 -31.16 12.26
CA ARG A 78 -20.32 -29.93 11.48
C ARG A 78 -21.37 -29.84 10.39
N VAL A 79 -22.24 -28.84 10.50
CA VAL A 79 -23.33 -28.61 9.55
C VAL A 79 -23.16 -27.24 8.93
N ALA A 80 -23.52 -27.14 7.67
CA ALA A 80 -23.60 -25.88 6.97
C ALA A 80 -24.98 -25.71 6.34
N VAL A 81 -25.33 -24.46 6.08
CA VAL A 81 -26.54 -24.06 5.40
C VAL A 81 -26.15 -23.28 4.16
N LEU A 82 -27.01 -23.30 3.15
CA LEU A 82 -27.02 -22.25 2.16
C LEU A 82 -27.66 -21.01 2.76
N VAL A 83 -27.09 -19.87 2.45
CA VAL A 83 -27.56 -18.56 2.88
C VAL A 83 -27.84 -17.76 1.63
N ASP A 84 -28.99 -17.11 1.64
CA ASP A 84 -29.38 -16.15 0.62
C ASP A 84 -28.32 -15.02 0.64
N PRO A 85 -27.67 -14.78 -0.50
CA PRO A 85 -26.59 -13.83 -0.60
C PRO A 85 -27.12 -12.39 -0.69
N GLU A 86 -28.21 -11.99 -0.05
CA GLU A 86 -28.73 -10.60 -0.05
C GLU A 86 -29.31 -10.22 1.32
N THR A 87 -30.09 -11.14 1.87
CA THR A 87 -30.77 -11.00 3.15
C THR A 87 -29.92 -11.54 4.30
N GLY A 88 -28.94 -12.39 4.00
CA GLY A 88 -28.23 -13.16 5.00
C GLY A 88 -29.13 -14.19 5.69
N GLU A 89 -30.34 -14.45 5.18
CA GLU A 89 -31.25 -15.46 5.69
C GLU A 89 -30.85 -16.86 5.21
N ALA A 90 -31.14 -17.87 6.03
CA ALA A 90 -30.84 -19.24 5.65
C ALA A 90 -31.86 -19.77 4.64
N GLU A 91 -31.36 -20.36 3.55
CA GLU A 91 -32.16 -20.92 2.48
C GLU A 91 -32.97 -22.13 2.95
N ARG A 92 -34.21 -22.20 2.47
CA ARG A 92 -35.18 -23.22 2.85
C ARG A 92 -35.82 -23.83 1.62
N ASP A 93 -36.14 -25.11 1.71
CA ASP A 93 -36.92 -25.79 0.69
C ASP A 93 -38.40 -25.34 0.70
N GLU A 94 -39.18 -25.82 -0.26
CA GLU A 94 -40.62 -25.53 -0.38
C GLU A 94 -41.44 -25.90 0.87
N SER A 95 -40.91 -26.78 1.73
CA SER A 95 -41.54 -27.19 2.99
C SER A 95 -41.16 -26.29 4.19
N GLY A 96 -40.27 -25.32 3.98
CA GLY A 96 -39.76 -24.40 5.00
C GLY A 96 -38.60 -24.99 5.82
N LYS A 97 -38.03 -26.12 5.41
CA LYS A 97 -36.90 -26.75 6.10
C LYS A 97 -35.58 -26.22 5.54
N LEU A 98 -34.59 -26.03 6.41
CA LEU A 98 -33.25 -25.59 6.00
C LEU A 98 -32.62 -26.54 4.97
N ILE A 99 -32.00 -25.96 3.95
CA ILE A 99 -31.16 -26.69 3.00
C ILE A 99 -29.80 -26.94 3.67
N LEU A 100 -29.61 -28.17 4.16
CA LEU A 100 -28.43 -28.56 4.93
C LEU A 100 -27.37 -29.24 4.07
N LEU A 101 -26.12 -28.88 4.34
CA LEU A 101 -24.93 -29.46 3.71
C LEU A 101 -24.00 -30.05 4.77
N ASP A 102 -23.26 -31.09 4.38
CA ASP A 102 -22.12 -31.55 5.17
C ASP A 102 -20.99 -30.52 5.06
N ALA A 103 -20.59 -29.94 6.19
CA ALA A 103 -19.55 -28.92 6.21
C ALA A 103 -18.21 -29.50 5.70
N PRO A 104 -17.57 -28.89 4.68
CA PRO A 104 -16.31 -29.36 4.13
C PRO A 104 -15.24 -29.45 5.22
N ARG A 105 -14.45 -30.53 5.17
CA ARG A 105 -13.20 -30.58 5.94
C ARG A 105 -12.27 -29.50 5.38
N LYS A 106 -11.50 -28.82 6.23
CA LYS A 106 -10.62 -27.67 5.90
C LYS A 106 -9.71 -27.83 4.66
N LYS A 107 -9.53 -29.05 4.12
CA LYS A 107 -8.67 -29.38 2.98
C LYS A 107 -9.40 -29.93 1.75
N LYS A 108 -10.74 -30.03 1.75
CA LYS A 108 -11.52 -30.51 0.60
C LYS A 108 -12.47 -29.40 0.14
N LYS A 109 -12.39 -29.05 -1.14
CA LYS A 109 -13.36 -28.18 -1.82
C LYS A 109 -14.65 -29.00 -2.01
N PRO A 110 -15.82 -28.52 -1.57
CA PRO A 110 -17.08 -29.20 -1.86
C PRO A 110 -17.37 -29.12 -3.37
N MET A 111 -17.89 -30.21 -3.95
CA MET A 111 -18.29 -30.23 -5.37
C MET A 111 -19.48 -29.27 -5.58
N GLY A 112 -19.47 -28.55 -6.70
CA GLY A 112 -20.48 -27.56 -7.06
C GLY A 112 -20.33 -26.18 -6.41
N PHE A 113 -19.22 -25.94 -5.70
CA PHE A 113 -18.90 -24.63 -5.14
C PHE A 113 -17.55 -24.12 -5.61
N ASP A 114 -17.48 -22.83 -5.93
CA ASP A 114 -16.24 -22.10 -6.15
C ASP A 114 -16.01 -21.05 -5.08
N ARG A 115 -14.73 -20.69 -4.89
CA ARG A 115 -14.43 -19.44 -4.19
C ARG A 115 -14.69 -18.31 -5.18
N MET A 116 -15.18 -17.16 -4.73
CA MET A 116 -15.42 -16.00 -5.58
C MET A 116 -15.09 -14.74 -4.81
N VAL A 117 -14.58 -13.70 -5.46
CA VAL A 117 -14.59 -12.36 -4.88
C VAL A 117 -16.05 -11.89 -4.88
N GLY A 118 -16.71 -11.97 -3.74
CA GLY A 118 -18.03 -11.41 -3.47
C GLY A 118 -17.96 -9.95 -3.84
N TRP A 119 -18.54 -9.55 -4.97
CA TRP A 119 -19.85 -8.90 -5.13
C TRP A 119 -21.04 -9.85 -5.30
N ARG A 120 -20.78 -11.16 -5.31
CA ARG A 120 -21.78 -12.25 -5.46
C ARG A 120 -22.46 -12.69 -4.15
N THR A 121 -22.35 -11.90 -3.09
CA THR A 121 -22.74 -12.25 -1.71
C THR A 121 -23.62 -11.12 -1.14
N PRO A 122 -24.27 -11.25 0.04
CA PRO A 122 -25.19 -10.22 0.57
C PRO A 122 -24.54 -8.86 0.76
N GLY A 123 -23.22 -8.87 0.72
CA GLY A 123 -22.38 -7.71 0.84
C GLY A 123 -21.96 -7.10 -0.47
N GLY A 124 -22.89 -6.58 -1.28
CA GLY A 124 -22.53 -5.35 -1.98
C GLY A 124 -22.11 -4.35 -0.90
N VAL A 125 -20.80 -4.10 -0.76
CA VAL A 125 -20.16 -3.41 0.37
C VAL A 125 -20.98 -3.52 1.67
N THR A 126 -21.16 -4.73 2.20
CA THR A 126 -21.39 -4.81 3.65
C THR A 126 -20.05 -4.53 4.28
N LEU A 127 -19.88 -3.30 4.75
CA LEU A 127 -19.09 -3.04 5.94
C LEU A 127 -19.42 -4.18 6.90
N GLN A 128 -18.45 -5.00 7.30
CA GLN A 128 -18.61 -6.18 8.19
C GLN A 128 -19.26 -5.86 9.55
N HIS A 129 -19.58 -4.60 9.70
CA HIS A 129 -19.88 -3.83 10.83
C HIS A 129 -20.79 -2.70 10.28
N GLY A 130 -22.05 -2.99 9.92
CA GLY A 130 -23.12 -2.05 9.50
C GLY A 130 -22.83 -0.56 9.16
N GLY A 131 -23.39 -0.12 8.04
CA GLY A 131 -23.37 1.27 7.60
C GLY A 131 -24.07 1.39 6.26
N SER A 132 -24.34 2.60 5.78
CA SER A 132 -24.87 2.82 4.43
C SER A 132 -23.74 3.21 3.49
N VAL A 133 -23.86 2.84 2.20
CA VAL A 133 -22.92 3.25 1.13
C VAL A 133 -22.56 4.75 1.19
N PRO A 134 -23.52 5.69 1.31
CA PRO A 134 -23.22 7.11 1.47
C PRO A 134 -22.24 7.40 2.60
N ARG A 135 -22.49 6.83 3.79
CA ARG A 135 -21.67 7.09 4.98
C ARG A 135 -20.25 6.57 4.82
N MET A 136 -20.08 5.43 4.16
CA MET A 136 -18.75 4.89 3.89
C MET A 136 -17.97 5.81 2.94
N LEU A 137 -18.62 6.25 1.86
CA LEU A 137 -17.97 7.13 0.89
C LEU A 137 -17.67 8.51 1.47
N ASP A 138 -18.55 9.02 2.34
CA ASP A 138 -18.32 10.25 3.10
C ASP A 138 -17.10 10.11 4.03
N ALA A 139 -16.97 8.97 4.72
CA ALA A 139 -15.79 8.66 5.54
C ALA A 139 -14.52 8.54 4.69
N LEU A 140 -14.59 7.87 3.53
CA LEU A 140 -13.46 7.79 2.59
C LEU A 140 -13.02 9.18 2.11
N GLN A 141 -13.96 10.05 1.70
CA GLN A 141 -13.62 11.42 1.27
C GLN A 141 -13.10 12.30 2.40
N GLY A 142 -13.66 12.14 3.60
CA GLY A 142 -13.26 12.93 4.77
C GLY A 142 -11.90 12.53 5.32
N SER A 143 -11.57 11.23 5.30
CA SER A 143 -10.30 10.70 5.80
C SER A 143 -9.19 10.72 4.74
N PHE A 144 -9.54 10.63 3.46
CA PHE A 144 -8.59 10.50 2.34
C PHE A 144 -9.07 11.35 1.14
N PRO A 145 -9.07 12.70 1.25
CA PRO A 145 -9.56 13.58 0.19
C PRO A 145 -8.78 13.47 -1.12
N GLU A 146 -7.55 12.97 -1.08
CA GLU A 146 -6.69 12.70 -2.22
C GLU A 146 -7.14 11.48 -3.05
N VAL A 147 -7.89 10.54 -2.46
CA VAL A 147 -8.44 9.38 -3.18
C VAL A 147 -9.53 9.86 -4.12
N ASN A 148 -9.33 9.59 -5.41
CA ASN A 148 -10.20 10.12 -6.46
C ASN A 148 -10.65 9.07 -7.49
N VAL A 149 -10.13 7.84 -7.38
CA VAL A 149 -10.51 6.70 -8.23
C VAL A 149 -10.88 5.51 -7.36
N ILE A 150 -11.95 4.81 -7.73
CA ILE A 150 -12.35 3.56 -7.08
C ILE A 150 -12.28 2.42 -8.10
N ARG A 151 -11.50 1.37 -7.77
CA ARG A 151 -11.46 0.11 -8.52
C ARG A 151 -12.51 -0.86 -7.98
N LEU A 152 -13.44 -1.26 -8.84
CA LEU A 152 -14.59 -2.11 -8.50
C LEU A 152 -14.58 -3.37 -9.34
N ASP A 153 -14.77 -4.52 -8.69
CA ASP A 153 -15.05 -5.76 -9.39
C ASP A 153 -16.47 -5.72 -10.01
N PHE A 154 -16.60 -6.20 -11.24
CA PHE A 154 -17.88 -6.39 -11.91
C PHE A 154 -17.76 -7.54 -12.92
N ASN A 155 -18.81 -8.32 -13.13
CA ASN A 155 -18.78 -9.46 -14.07
C ASN A 155 -20.17 -9.80 -14.61
N ALA A 156 -20.22 -10.68 -15.61
CA ALA A 156 -21.48 -11.09 -16.25
C ALA A 156 -22.47 -11.71 -15.27
N ALA A 157 -22.03 -12.50 -14.28
CA ALA A 157 -22.96 -13.03 -13.28
C ALA A 157 -23.50 -11.97 -12.29
N THR A 158 -22.86 -10.80 -12.18
CA THR A 158 -23.44 -9.66 -11.49
C THR A 158 -24.59 -9.08 -12.32
N VAL A 159 -24.42 -8.97 -13.64
CA VAL A 159 -25.44 -8.42 -14.56
C VAL A 159 -26.64 -9.35 -14.74
N THR A 160 -26.42 -10.67 -14.83
CA THR A 160 -27.51 -11.64 -15.07
C THR A 160 -28.43 -11.86 -13.88
N ASN A 161 -28.16 -11.20 -12.75
CA ASN A 161 -29.02 -11.17 -11.57
C ASN A 161 -29.42 -9.72 -11.25
N GLU A 162 -30.70 -9.40 -11.47
CA GLU A 162 -31.27 -8.05 -11.34
C GLU A 162 -30.89 -7.38 -10.01
N LYS A 163 -31.07 -8.08 -8.89
CA LYS A 163 -30.83 -7.51 -7.56
C LYS A 163 -29.34 -7.30 -7.26
N ARG A 164 -28.46 -8.16 -7.78
CA ARG A 164 -27.00 -7.95 -7.68
C ARG A 164 -26.55 -6.75 -8.49
N ALA A 165 -27.07 -6.61 -9.69
CA ALA A 165 -26.85 -5.45 -10.54
C ALA A 165 -27.34 -4.17 -9.85
N GLU A 166 -28.52 -4.17 -9.21
CA GLU A 166 -29.05 -3.03 -8.44
C GLU A 166 -28.16 -2.66 -7.24
N ASN A 167 -27.69 -3.66 -6.48
CA ASN A 167 -26.81 -3.43 -5.33
C ASN A 167 -25.47 -2.83 -5.76
N TRP A 168 -24.89 -3.35 -6.84
CA TRP A 168 -23.67 -2.82 -7.43
C TRP A 168 -23.88 -1.39 -7.96
N ALA A 169 -24.96 -1.18 -8.72
CA ALA A 169 -25.31 0.12 -9.29
C ALA A 169 -25.56 1.17 -8.21
N ARG A 170 -26.16 0.81 -7.06
CA ARG A 170 -26.33 1.73 -5.93
C ARG A 170 -24.98 2.23 -5.42
N PHE A 171 -24.00 1.35 -5.25
CA PHE A 171 -22.65 1.75 -4.85
C PHE A 171 -22.01 2.68 -5.88
N ALA A 172 -21.97 2.24 -7.13
CA ALA A 172 -21.32 2.97 -8.21
C ALA A 172 -21.96 4.34 -8.45
N ASN A 173 -23.29 4.47 -8.32
CA ASN A 173 -24.00 5.74 -8.42
C ASN A 173 -23.65 6.71 -7.28
N GLU A 174 -23.55 6.22 -6.04
CA GLU A 174 -23.18 7.04 -4.88
C GLU A 174 -21.73 7.53 -4.96
N ALA A 175 -20.83 6.67 -5.47
CA ALA A 175 -19.44 7.04 -5.74
C ALA A 175 -19.36 8.08 -6.87
N ALA A 176 -20.03 7.83 -8.00
CA ALA A 176 -20.10 8.76 -9.12
C ALA A 176 -20.68 10.13 -8.72
N ALA A 177 -21.71 10.15 -7.87
CA ALA A 177 -22.33 11.38 -7.37
C ALA A 177 -21.37 12.23 -6.51
N ARG A 178 -20.35 11.60 -5.92
CA ARG A 178 -19.30 12.23 -5.11
C ARG A 178 -18.07 12.63 -5.91
N GLY A 179 -18.07 12.42 -7.22
CA GLY A 179 -16.97 12.81 -8.11
C GLY A 179 -15.88 11.75 -8.27
N TYR A 180 -16.03 10.57 -7.67
CA TYR A 180 -15.09 9.47 -7.89
C TYR A 180 -15.12 9.00 -9.34
N ARG A 181 -13.94 8.73 -9.89
CA ARG A 181 -13.76 8.00 -11.14
C ARG A 181 -13.75 6.50 -10.86
N LEU A 182 -14.20 5.68 -11.81
CA LEU A 182 -14.31 4.23 -11.62
C LEU A 182 -13.39 3.45 -12.56
N ILE A 183 -12.60 2.51 -12.02
CA ILE A 183 -11.96 1.44 -12.78
C ILE A 183 -12.82 0.20 -12.60
N ILE A 184 -13.35 -0.35 -13.69
CA ILE A 184 -14.20 -1.54 -13.64
C ILE A 184 -13.38 -2.74 -14.08
N GLN A 185 -13.24 -3.70 -13.17
CA GLN A 185 -12.44 -4.89 -13.38
C GLN A 185 -13.33 -6.09 -13.64
N ASN A 186 -13.01 -6.86 -14.68
CA ASN A 186 -13.58 -8.19 -14.84
C ASN A 186 -12.88 -9.19 -13.91
N SER A 187 -13.57 -9.54 -12.84
CA SER A 187 -13.05 -10.38 -11.75
C SER A 187 -13.46 -11.85 -11.83
N ASP A 188 -14.26 -12.21 -12.84
CA ASP A 188 -14.76 -13.58 -13.06
C ASP A 188 -14.21 -14.25 -14.30
N GLY A 189 -13.37 -13.59 -15.09
CA GLY A 189 -12.79 -14.26 -16.25
C GLY A 189 -12.15 -15.56 -15.80
N GLU A 190 -12.52 -16.70 -16.38
CA GLU A 190 -11.94 -18.02 -16.08
C GLU A 190 -10.41 -18.06 -16.31
N LEU A 191 -9.91 -16.97 -16.90
CA LEU A 191 -8.51 -16.67 -17.14
C LEU A 191 -7.80 -15.98 -15.95
N ALA A 192 -8.55 -15.47 -14.97
CA ALA A 192 -8.09 -14.73 -13.80
C ALA A 192 -7.54 -15.62 -12.67
N GLY A 193 -6.72 -15.00 -11.80
CA GLY A 193 -6.07 -15.61 -10.65
C GLY A 193 -7.03 -16.07 -9.56
N GLY A 194 -7.53 -17.31 -9.66
CA GLY A 194 -8.26 -17.92 -8.55
C GLY A 194 -9.17 -19.10 -8.88
N PHE A 195 -9.61 -19.25 -10.13
CA PHE A 195 -10.84 -19.99 -10.41
C PHE A 195 -10.77 -20.93 -11.62
N VAL A 196 -9.70 -21.72 -11.71
CA VAL A 196 -9.74 -22.93 -12.55
C VAL A 196 -10.41 -24.05 -11.76
N GLU A 197 -11.49 -24.60 -12.33
CA GLU A 197 -12.20 -25.77 -11.82
C GLU A 197 -11.19 -26.92 -11.56
N GLY A 198 -11.09 -27.41 -10.32
CA GLY A 198 -10.18 -28.52 -9.95
C GLY A 198 -8.94 -28.16 -9.09
N GLY A 199 -8.59 -26.87 -8.97
CA GLY A 199 -7.33 -26.47 -8.35
C GLY A 199 -7.43 -26.06 -6.87
N THR A 200 -6.46 -26.50 -6.05
CA THR A 200 -6.17 -25.84 -4.76
C THR A 200 -5.28 -24.64 -5.02
N SER A 201 -5.75 -23.42 -4.69
CA SER A 201 -4.96 -22.19 -4.53
C SER A 201 -3.73 -22.05 -5.46
N GLY A 202 -3.94 -21.42 -6.63
CA GLY A 202 -2.90 -20.64 -7.32
C GLY A 202 -1.90 -21.38 -8.21
N LYS A 203 -2.22 -22.53 -8.82
CA LYS A 203 -1.25 -23.25 -9.67
C LYS A 203 -1.76 -23.98 -10.92
N GLU A 204 -3.05 -23.99 -11.24
CA GLU A 204 -3.51 -24.70 -12.44
C GLU A 204 -3.45 -23.77 -13.65
N VAL A 205 -2.42 -23.98 -14.47
CA VAL A 205 -2.36 -23.45 -15.83
C VAL A 205 -3.37 -24.23 -16.66
N VAL A 206 -4.30 -23.53 -17.30
CA VAL A 206 -5.31 -24.16 -18.15
C VAL A 206 -4.60 -24.75 -19.38
N PRO A 207 -4.92 -25.99 -19.80
CA PRO A 207 -4.34 -26.55 -21.02
C PRO A 207 -4.55 -25.59 -22.19
N ARG A 208 -3.50 -25.32 -22.96
CA ARG A 208 -3.53 -24.38 -24.10
C ARG A 208 -4.69 -24.60 -25.08
N ALA A 209 -5.10 -25.86 -25.28
CA ALA A 209 -6.23 -26.20 -26.14
C ALA A 209 -7.60 -25.67 -25.64
N GLN A 210 -7.73 -25.40 -24.34
CA GLN A 210 -8.93 -24.81 -23.73
C GLN A 210 -8.86 -23.28 -23.68
N LEU A 211 -7.67 -22.69 -23.61
CA LEU A 211 -7.50 -21.23 -23.68
C LEU A 211 -7.97 -20.66 -25.02
N GLY A 212 -7.76 -21.42 -26.09
CA GLY A 212 -8.03 -21.02 -27.47
C GLY A 212 -6.76 -21.00 -28.32
N PRO A 213 -6.87 -21.29 -29.64
CA PRO A 213 -5.79 -21.02 -30.58
C PRO A 213 -5.54 -19.50 -30.70
N VAL A 214 -4.44 -19.12 -31.36
CA VAL A 214 -3.99 -17.71 -31.50
C VAL A 214 -5.07 -16.81 -32.12
N ASP A 215 -5.93 -17.38 -32.96
CA ASP A 215 -7.04 -16.78 -33.71
C ASP A 215 -8.42 -17.15 -33.11
N ALA A 216 -8.50 -17.56 -31.85
CA ALA A 216 -9.74 -18.01 -31.20
C ALA A 216 -10.91 -17.02 -31.35
N LEU A 217 -10.64 -15.72 -31.22
CA LEU A 217 -11.66 -14.68 -31.29
C LEU A 217 -12.13 -14.34 -32.71
N ASP A 218 -11.49 -14.89 -33.75
CA ASP A 218 -11.99 -14.82 -35.14
C ASP A 218 -13.19 -15.77 -35.35
N ASP A 219 -13.35 -16.78 -34.49
CA ASP A 219 -14.51 -17.68 -34.47
C ASP A 219 -15.41 -17.36 -33.28
N PRO A 220 -16.54 -16.65 -33.51
CA PRO A 220 -17.40 -16.22 -32.42
C PRO A 220 -18.08 -17.39 -31.68
N ASP A 221 -18.30 -18.51 -32.36
CA ASP A 221 -18.95 -19.71 -31.82
C ASP A 221 -17.94 -20.67 -31.15
N GLY A 222 -16.68 -20.25 -31.03
CA GLY A 222 -15.60 -21.02 -30.41
C GLY A 222 -15.85 -21.28 -28.92
N ASP A 223 -15.71 -22.54 -28.50
CA ASP A 223 -15.86 -23.01 -27.12
C ASP A 223 -14.51 -22.96 -26.38
N TRP A 224 -13.98 -21.74 -26.21
CA TRP A 224 -12.70 -21.48 -25.55
C TRP A 224 -12.82 -20.40 -24.48
N LYS A 225 -11.94 -20.47 -23.48
CA LYS A 225 -11.96 -19.56 -22.33
C LYS A 225 -11.84 -18.07 -22.68
N ILE A 226 -11.18 -17.74 -23.80
CA ILE A 226 -11.09 -16.35 -24.25
C ILE A 226 -12.40 -15.85 -24.89
N ASN A 227 -13.17 -16.74 -25.52
CA ASN A 227 -14.51 -16.43 -26.04
C ASN A 227 -15.48 -16.14 -24.88
N ASP A 228 -15.41 -16.92 -23.81
CA ASP A 228 -16.19 -16.69 -22.59
C ASP A 228 -15.91 -15.28 -22.01
N VAL A 229 -14.64 -14.87 -21.94
CA VAL A 229 -14.27 -13.52 -21.49
C VAL A 229 -14.80 -12.41 -22.41
N ARG A 230 -14.82 -12.63 -23.73
CA ARG A 230 -15.43 -11.68 -24.68
C ARG A 230 -16.93 -11.56 -24.41
N ASP A 231 -17.63 -12.67 -24.26
CA ASP A 231 -19.09 -12.70 -24.09
C ASP A 231 -19.51 -12.10 -22.74
N ASP A 232 -18.69 -12.30 -21.70
CA ASP A 232 -18.85 -11.64 -20.41
C ASP A 232 -18.76 -10.11 -20.56
N TRP A 233 -17.72 -9.62 -21.25
CA TRP A 233 -17.54 -8.20 -21.50
C TRP A 233 -18.65 -7.62 -22.38
N GLU A 234 -19.10 -8.33 -23.40
CA GLU A 234 -20.22 -7.90 -24.23
C GLU A 234 -21.48 -7.69 -23.35
N THR A 235 -21.79 -8.65 -22.49
CA THR A 235 -22.91 -8.58 -21.55
C THR A 235 -22.76 -7.39 -20.59
N MET A 236 -21.58 -7.19 -20.01
CA MET A 236 -21.32 -6.07 -19.09
C MET A 236 -21.41 -4.71 -19.79
N LEU A 237 -20.82 -4.57 -20.98
CA LEU A 237 -20.83 -3.32 -21.75
C LEU A 237 -22.25 -2.97 -22.22
N GLN A 238 -23.08 -3.96 -22.56
CA GLN A 238 -24.50 -3.73 -22.83
C GLN A 238 -25.20 -3.17 -21.61
N TRP A 239 -25.00 -3.76 -20.43
CA TRP A 239 -25.59 -3.26 -19.18
C TRP A 239 -25.18 -1.83 -18.86
N PHE A 240 -23.90 -1.46 -19.01
CA PHE A 240 -23.46 -0.08 -18.78
C PHE A 240 -24.07 0.95 -19.74
N ARG A 241 -24.44 0.52 -20.95
CA ARG A 241 -25.05 1.39 -21.98
C ARG A 241 -26.54 1.63 -21.76
N GLU A 242 -27.19 0.89 -20.86
CA GLU A 242 -28.59 1.13 -20.53
C GLU A 242 -28.79 2.55 -19.95
N PRO A 243 -29.87 3.26 -20.33
CA PRO A 243 -30.07 4.66 -19.92
C PRO A 243 -30.01 4.92 -18.41
N GLU A 244 -30.51 3.98 -17.60
CA GLU A 244 -30.45 4.05 -16.13
C GLU A 244 -29.02 4.06 -15.56
N ASN A 245 -28.04 3.58 -16.34
CA ASN A 245 -26.64 3.45 -15.92
C ASN A 245 -25.75 4.57 -16.48
N GLU A 246 -26.31 5.57 -17.17
CA GLU A 246 -25.56 6.67 -17.81
C GLU A 246 -24.62 7.39 -16.84
N ARG A 247 -25.07 7.67 -15.61
CA ARG A 247 -24.23 8.31 -14.57
C ARG A 247 -23.01 7.45 -14.22
N ILE A 248 -23.22 6.14 -14.07
CA ILE A 248 -22.14 5.21 -13.75
C ILE A 248 -21.16 5.17 -14.92
N LEU A 249 -21.64 4.95 -16.14
CA LEU A 249 -20.80 4.92 -17.35
C LEU A 249 -20.03 6.24 -17.55
N GLY A 250 -20.63 7.37 -17.20
CA GLY A 250 -19.96 8.68 -17.17
C GLY A 250 -18.78 8.73 -16.20
N ALA A 251 -18.91 8.12 -15.02
CA ALA A 251 -17.85 8.04 -14.02
C ALA A 251 -16.78 6.98 -14.33
N VAL A 252 -17.09 5.97 -15.16
CA VAL A 252 -16.09 4.99 -15.60
C VAL A 252 -14.95 5.69 -16.33
N ALA A 253 -13.75 5.49 -15.81
CA ALA A 253 -12.49 6.00 -16.34
C ALA A 253 -11.76 4.94 -17.17
N GLY A 254 -11.95 3.66 -16.86
CA GLY A 254 -11.42 2.58 -17.69
C GLY A 254 -11.89 1.18 -17.31
N TRP A 255 -11.60 0.26 -18.23
CA TRP A 255 -11.93 -1.16 -18.16
C TRP A 255 -10.66 -1.96 -17.91
N GLU A 256 -10.62 -2.77 -16.86
CA GLU A 256 -9.54 -3.71 -16.61
C GLU A 256 -9.92 -5.10 -17.10
N LEU A 257 -9.37 -5.44 -18.26
CA LEU A 257 -9.90 -6.48 -19.15
C LEU A 257 -9.86 -7.87 -18.51
N ILE A 258 -8.74 -8.22 -17.88
CA ILE A 258 -8.56 -9.51 -17.18
C ILE A 258 -7.73 -9.24 -15.94
N ASN A 259 -8.32 -9.48 -14.77
CA ASN A 259 -7.59 -9.46 -13.50
C ASN A 259 -6.62 -10.65 -13.42
N GLU A 260 -5.35 -10.42 -13.07
CA GLU A 260 -4.35 -11.47 -12.86
C GLU A 260 -4.42 -12.65 -13.87
N PRO A 261 -3.97 -12.53 -15.14
CA PRO A 261 -4.16 -13.54 -16.20
C PRO A 261 -3.37 -14.85 -15.99
N MET A 262 -3.62 -15.53 -14.89
CA MET A 262 -2.86 -16.65 -14.35
C MET A 262 -3.12 -17.96 -15.08
N ALA A 263 -4.28 -18.11 -15.73
CA ALA A 263 -4.64 -19.33 -16.45
C ALA A 263 -3.69 -19.63 -17.63
N TYR A 264 -3.11 -18.59 -18.24
CA TYR A 264 -2.09 -18.73 -19.30
C TYR A 264 -0.78 -19.33 -18.77
N GLY A 265 -0.49 -19.18 -17.48
CA GLY A 265 0.82 -19.53 -16.93
C GLY A 265 1.86 -18.44 -17.18
N ASN A 266 3.15 -18.81 -17.10
CA ASN A 266 4.24 -17.84 -16.95
C ASN A 266 5.41 -18.05 -17.91
N LYS A 267 5.16 -18.72 -19.03
CA LYS A 267 6.19 -18.97 -20.04
C LYS A 267 6.08 -17.94 -21.18
N PRO A 268 7.19 -17.60 -21.86
CA PRO A 268 7.16 -16.63 -22.96
C PRO A 268 6.16 -16.98 -24.07
N GLU A 269 6.01 -18.26 -24.42
CA GLU A 269 5.06 -18.69 -25.46
C GLU A 269 3.59 -18.50 -25.06
N GLU A 270 3.28 -18.47 -23.76
CA GLU A 270 1.93 -18.22 -23.25
C GLU A 270 1.70 -16.71 -23.05
N ALA A 271 2.73 -15.95 -22.72
CA ALA A 271 2.69 -14.49 -22.72
C ALA A 271 2.42 -13.92 -24.12
N ALA A 272 3.03 -14.51 -25.16
CA ALA A 272 2.74 -14.18 -26.55
C ALA A 272 1.30 -14.51 -26.95
N LEU A 273 0.77 -15.66 -26.50
CA LEU A 273 -0.63 -16.05 -26.73
C LEU A 273 -1.58 -15.06 -26.04
N TYR A 274 -1.36 -14.76 -24.77
CA TYR A 274 -2.12 -13.78 -24.01
C TYR A 274 -2.11 -12.40 -24.69
N SER A 275 -0.94 -11.93 -25.13
CA SER A 275 -0.81 -10.65 -25.81
C SER A 275 -1.64 -10.60 -27.09
N ARG A 276 -1.68 -11.70 -27.85
CA ARG A 276 -2.51 -11.79 -29.04
C ARG A 276 -4.00 -11.80 -28.69
N HIS A 277 -4.42 -12.64 -27.74
CA HIS A 277 -5.80 -12.72 -27.28
C HIS A 277 -6.32 -11.37 -26.78
N ILE A 278 -5.51 -10.61 -26.04
CA ILE A 278 -5.88 -9.26 -25.59
C ILE A 278 -6.02 -8.29 -26.77
N ALA A 279 -5.08 -8.30 -27.71
CA ALA A 279 -5.17 -7.42 -28.88
C ALA A 279 -6.46 -7.69 -29.68
N ASP A 280 -6.84 -8.96 -29.83
CA ASP A 280 -8.06 -9.36 -30.52
C ASP A 280 -9.32 -9.07 -29.71
N LEU A 281 -9.27 -9.26 -28.38
CA LEU A 281 -10.36 -8.89 -27.48
C LEU A 281 -10.66 -7.39 -27.60
N ILE A 282 -9.61 -6.55 -27.60
CA ILE A 282 -9.75 -5.10 -27.79
C ILE A 282 -10.42 -4.78 -29.14
N GLY A 283 -10.06 -5.49 -30.20
CA GLY A 283 -10.63 -5.30 -31.53
C GLY A 283 -12.05 -5.87 -31.72
N SER A 284 -12.46 -6.82 -30.88
CA SER A 284 -13.74 -7.52 -31.04
C SER A 284 -14.95 -6.81 -30.43
N LEU A 285 -14.74 -5.86 -29.52
CA LEU A 285 -15.80 -5.16 -28.79
C LEU A 285 -15.66 -3.64 -28.93
N ASP A 286 -16.78 -2.93 -28.79
CA ASP A 286 -16.77 -1.48 -28.64
C ASP A 286 -16.57 -1.13 -27.17
N TRP A 287 -15.44 -0.51 -26.84
CA TRP A 287 -15.06 -0.12 -25.48
C TRP A 287 -15.36 1.35 -25.18
N GLY A 288 -15.88 2.10 -26.16
CA GLY A 288 -15.99 3.55 -26.08
C GLY A 288 -14.64 4.26 -25.99
N ASP A 289 -14.67 5.46 -25.39
CA ASP A 289 -13.51 6.35 -25.20
C ASP A 289 -12.74 6.10 -23.89
N LYS A 290 -13.07 5.02 -23.18
CA LYS A 290 -12.51 4.70 -21.87
C LYS A 290 -11.09 4.13 -21.98
N ARG A 291 -10.29 4.32 -20.93
CA ARG A 291 -8.95 3.71 -20.82
C ARG A 291 -9.07 2.18 -20.72
N LEU A 292 -8.04 1.47 -21.19
CA LEU A 292 -7.98 0.01 -21.21
C LEU A 292 -6.80 -0.46 -20.36
N PHE A 293 -7.10 -1.06 -19.23
CA PHE A 293 -6.16 -1.55 -18.24
C PHE A 293 -5.78 -3.00 -18.56
N ILE A 294 -4.51 -3.23 -18.90
CA ILE A 294 -3.99 -4.53 -19.35
C ILE A 294 -2.99 -5.09 -18.35
N GLY A 295 -3.32 -6.25 -17.79
CA GLY A 295 -2.50 -6.94 -16.80
C GLY A 295 -1.24 -7.59 -17.38
N GLY A 296 -0.21 -7.71 -16.54
CA GLY A 296 0.98 -8.52 -16.83
C GLY A 296 0.82 -10.02 -16.53
N MET A 297 1.83 -10.81 -16.88
CA MET A 297 1.95 -12.22 -16.47
C MET A 297 2.28 -12.33 -14.97
N ARG A 298 2.20 -13.54 -14.40
CA ARG A 298 2.42 -13.79 -12.96
C ARG A 298 1.53 -12.93 -12.07
N ALA A 299 0.23 -12.97 -12.32
CA ALA A 299 -0.76 -12.18 -11.60
C ALA A 299 -0.43 -10.69 -11.72
N SER A 300 -0.31 -10.19 -12.95
CA SER A 300 -0.02 -8.79 -13.23
C SER A 300 1.31 -8.26 -12.67
N ALA A 301 2.27 -9.14 -12.39
CA ALA A 301 3.54 -8.76 -11.78
C ALA A 301 4.73 -8.69 -12.76
N GLN A 302 4.57 -9.12 -14.02
CA GLN A 302 5.65 -9.18 -15.01
C GLN A 302 5.20 -8.84 -16.42
N PHE A 303 5.93 -7.96 -17.10
CA PHE A 303 5.58 -7.48 -18.44
C PHE A 303 6.59 -7.82 -19.52
N ALA A 304 7.79 -8.30 -19.14
CA ALA A 304 8.91 -8.48 -20.06
C ALA A 304 8.66 -9.41 -21.25
N ASP A 305 7.82 -10.43 -21.09
CA ASP A 305 7.55 -11.44 -22.12
C ASP A 305 6.30 -11.14 -22.97
N LEU A 306 5.62 -10.01 -22.73
CA LEU A 306 4.45 -9.60 -23.51
C LEU A 306 4.86 -9.04 -24.89
N ASP A 307 4.00 -9.23 -25.88
CA ASP A 307 4.09 -8.49 -27.15
C ASP A 307 3.47 -7.10 -26.97
N HIS A 308 4.28 -6.17 -26.44
CA HIS A 308 3.82 -4.80 -26.20
C HIS A 308 3.38 -4.09 -27.47
N GLN A 309 3.99 -4.40 -28.62
CA GLN A 309 3.67 -3.73 -29.87
C GLN A 309 2.26 -4.09 -30.33
N ALA A 310 1.89 -5.38 -30.28
CA ALA A 310 0.55 -5.82 -30.61
C ALA A 310 -0.51 -5.17 -29.71
N ILE A 311 -0.26 -5.13 -28.39
CA ILE A 311 -1.17 -4.52 -27.41
C ILE A 311 -1.31 -3.00 -27.65
N ARG A 312 -0.18 -2.28 -27.82
CA ARG A 312 -0.20 -0.84 -28.10
C ARG A 312 -0.93 -0.51 -29.41
N GLN A 313 -0.75 -1.32 -30.45
CA GLN A 313 -1.44 -1.13 -31.72
C GLN A 313 -2.96 -1.30 -31.58
N ALA A 314 -3.42 -2.23 -30.75
CA ALA A 314 -4.85 -2.45 -30.51
C ALA A 314 -5.47 -1.40 -29.58
N ALA A 315 -4.81 -1.08 -28.47
CA ALA A 315 -5.33 -0.16 -27.46
C ALA A 315 -5.22 1.32 -27.88
N GLY A 316 -4.15 1.68 -28.60
CA GLY A 316 -3.82 3.07 -28.93
C GLY A 316 -3.44 3.88 -27.70
N ASP A 317 -3.85 5.15 -27.69
CA ASP A 317 -3.66 6.10 -26.57
C ASP A 317 -4.51 5.76 -25.33
N ARG A 318 -5.42 4.80 -25.43
CA ARG A 318 -6.24 4.35 -24.30
C ARG A 318 -5.51 3.39 -23.37
N LEU A 319 -4.34 2.88 -23.76
CA LEU A 319 -3.61 1.86 -23.00
C LEU A 319 -3.19 2.38 -21.62
N VAL A 320 -3.46 1.56 -20.60
CA VAL A 320 -2.86 1.67 -19.27
C VAL A 320 -2.38 0.28 -18.86
N TRP A 321 -1.15 0.14 -18.41
CA TRP A 321 -0.65 -1.11 -17.87
C TRP A 321 -1.16 -1.27 -16.42
N SER A 322 -1.84 -2.39 -16.16
CA SER A 322 -2.34 -2.77 -14.84
C SER A 322 -1.32 -3.66 -14.16
N ALA A 323 -0.65 -3.14 -13.13
CA ALA A 323 0.34 -3.87 -12.35
C ALA A 323 -0.19 -4.28 -10.99
N HIS A 324 0.12 -5.50 -10.56
CA HIS A 324 -0.15 -5.93 -9.19
C HIS A 324 1.16 -6.04 -8.43
N MET A 325 1.14 -5.58 -7.18
CA MET A 325 2.30 -5.54 -6.33
C MET A 325 1.99 -6.03 -4.94
N TYR A 326 2.52 -7.20 -4.62
CA TYR A 326 2.48 -7.72 -3.27
C TYR A 326 3.88 -7.80 -2.66
N PRO A 327 4.02 -7.43 -1.37
CA PRO A 327 5.28 -7.46 -0.65
C PRO A 327 6.08 -8.76 -0.84
N GLY A 328 5.38 -9.90 -0.73
CA GLY A 328 5.99 -11.22 -0.82
C GLY A 328 6.32 -11.68 -2.24
N TRP A 329 5.87 -10.98 -3.28
CA TRP A 329 6.14 -11.32 -4.67
C TRP A 329 7.46 -10.75 -5.15
N VAL A 330 7.76 -9.53 -4.74
CA VAL A 330 8.95 -8.81 -5.14
C VAL A 330 10.11 -9.31 -4.27
N MET A 331 9.97 -9.26 -2.94
CA MET A 331 11.08 -9.46 -2.01
C MET A 331 11.13 -10.86 -1.37
N PRO A 332 12.23 -11.62 -1.58
CA PRO A 332 12.50 -12.81 -0.78
C PRO A 332 13.36 -12.47 0.47
N GLY A 333 12.78 -12.60 1.67
CA GLY A 333 13.53 -13.04 2.86
C GLY A 333 14.20 -12.04 3.80
N PHE A 334 13.99 -10.72 3.75
CA PHE A 334 14.64 -9.73 4.65
C PHE A 334 13.87 -8.39 4.70
N PRO A 335 14.15 -7.47 5.66
CA PRO A 335 14.02 -6.02 5.46
C PRO A 335 15.32 -5.43 4.86
N GLN A 336 15.24 -4.37 4.07
CA GLN A 336 16.39 -3.66 3.50
C GLN A 336 16.22 -2.16 3.63
N SER A 337 17.05 -1.51 4.45
CA SER A 337 17.01 -0.06 4.67
C SER A 337 17.23 0.74 3.39
N SER A 338 18.26 0.41 2.59
CA SER A 338 18.54 1.14 1.34
C SER A 338 17.51 0.92 0.23
N GLY A 339 16.90 -0.27 0.19
CA GLY A 339 15.91 -0.63 -0.82
C GLY A 339 16.34 -0.87 -2.23
N GLU A 340 17.63 -0.83 -2.47
CA GLU A 340 18.21 -1.02 -3.79
C GLU A 340 17.77 -2.36 -4.42
N THR A 341 17.57 -3.42 -3.63
CA THR A 341 17.10 -4.70 -4.17
C THR A 341 15.63 -4.67 -4.56
N PHE A 342 14.79 -3.99 -3.77
CA PHE A 342 13.37 -3.82 -4.13
C PHE A 342 13.28 -3.07 -5.45
N GLU A 343 13.99 -1.96 -5.57
CA GLU A 343 14.05 -1.15 -6.78
C GLU A 343 14.52 -1.96 -7.99
N LYS A 344 15.65 -2.67 -7.89
CA LYS A 344 16.14 -3.57 -8.96
C LYS A 344 15.11 -4.62 -9.39
N GLN A 345 14.35 -5.16 -8.44
CA GLN A 345 13.32 -6.16 -8.75
C GLN A 345 12.09 -5.55 -9.41
N ILE A 346 11.70 -4.33 -9.02
CA ILE A 346 10.66 -3.56 -9.69
C ILE A 346 11.10 -3.22 -11.11
N CYS A 347 12.28 -2.61 -11.31
CA CYS A 347 12.81 -2.32 -12.64
C CYS A 347 12.90 -3.57 -13.53
N HIS A 348 13.31 -4.72 -12.98
CA HIS A 348 13.35 -5.96 -13.74
C HIS A 348 11.96 -6.44 -14.23
N ARG A 349 10.90 -6.09 -13.50
CA ARG A 349 9.53 -6.56 -13.76
C ARG A 349 8.70 -5.60 -14.60
N ILE A 350 8.77 -4.31 -14.26
CA ILE A 350 7.98 -3.23 -14.88
C ILE A 350 8.80 -2.36 -15.84
N GLY A 351 10.13 -2.30 -15.68
CA GLY A 351 11.02 -1.45 -16.49
C GLY A 351 11.15 -1.84 -17.97
N THR A 352 10.38 -2.83 -18.42
CA THR A 352 10.18 -3.13 -19.84
C THR A 352 9.07 -2.29 -20.47
N LEU A 353 8.30 -1.54 -19.67
CA LEU A 353 7.23 -0.63 -20.10
C LEU A 353 7.73 0.82 -20.22
N ASP A 354 8.95 0.98 -20.74
CA ASP A 354 9.70 2.25 -20.74
C ASP A 354 9.40 3.13 -21.96
N GLN A 355 8.43 2.75 -22.79
CA GLN A 355 8.15 3.48 -24.03
C GLN A 355 7.32 4.74 -23.75
N PRO A 356 7.61 5.87 -24.42
CA PRO A 356 6.79 7.07 -24.29
C PRO A 356 5.31 6.80 -24.63
N GLY A 357 4.40 7.19 -23.73
CA GLY A 357 2.96 6.99 -23.88
C GLY A 357 2.41 5.74 -23.18
N ASP A 358 3.25 4.92 -22.55
CA ASP A 358 2.79 3.89 -21.62
C ASP A 358 2.39 4.53 -20.29
N ASP A 359 1.08 4.63 -20.04
CA ASP A 359 0.55 4.90 -18.72
C ASP A 359 0.58 3.60 -17.88
N ILE A 360 0.86 3.69 -16.58
CA ILE A 360 0.86 2.53 -15.68
C ILE A 360 0.19 2.90 -14.35
N VAL A 361 -0.60 1.95 -13.84
CA VAL A 361 -1.20 2.01 -12.50
C VAL A 361 -0.95 0.68 -11.81
N VAL A 362 -0.51 0.73 -10.56
CA VAL A 362 -0.50 -0.45 -9.68
C VAL A 362 -1.93 -0.69 -9.22
N THR A 363 -2.73 -1.41 -9.99
CA THR A 363 -4.17 -1.62 -9.79
C THR A 363 -4.52 -2.48 -8.58
N GLU A 364 -3.56 -3.25 -8.05
CA GLU A 364 -3.75 -4.05 -6.84
C GLU A 364 -2.47 -4.12 -6.02
N SER A 365 -2.56 -3.74 -4.76
CA SER A 365 -1.45 -3.85 -3.83
C SER A 365 -1.90 -4.09 -2.40
N GLN A 366 -1.09 -4.75 -1.59
CA GLN A 366 -1.43 -4.97 -0.18
C GLN A 366 -0.24 -4.75 0.73
N LEU A 367 -0.45 -4.08 1.85
CA LEU A 367 0.49 -4.02 2.97
C LEU A 367 -0.06 -4.89 4.09
N TYR A 368 0.76 -5.79 4.61
CA TYR A 368 0.36 -6.75 5.63
C TYR A 368 0.79 -6.28 7.01
N THR A 369 -0.18 -5.84 7.80
CA THR A 369 0.01 -5.52 9.20
C THR A 369 -0.91 -6.33 10.06
N LYS A 370 -0.44 -6.67 11.25
CA LYS A 370 -1.20 -7.53 12.19
C LYS A 370 -1.59 -6.74 13.44
N ALA A 371 -1.36 -5.43 13.42
CA ALA A 371 -1.47 -4.48 14.53
C ALA A 371 -1.20 -3.04 14.04
N GLY A 372 -1.56 -2.71 12.81
CA GLY A 372 -1.20 -1.43 12.19
C GLY A 372 0.29 -1.16 11.99
N SER A 373 1.18 -2.12 12.25
CA SER A 373 2.63 -1.87 12.30
C SER A 373 3.42 -2.58 11.19
N LEU A 374 4.29 -1.84 10.49
CA LEU A 374 5.17 -2.33 9.39
C LEU A 374 6.40 -3.06 9.87
N ASP A 375 6.35 -3.51 11.10
CA ASP A 375 7.53 -3.51 11.91
C ASP A 375 8.53 -4.60 11.46
N PRO A 376 9.72 -4.27 10.86
CA PRO A 376 10.68 -5.26 10.37
C PRO A 376 11.15 -6.37 11.33
N ALA A 377 11.20 -6.16 12.64
CA ALA A 377 11.48 -7.19 13.64
C ALA A 377 10.26 -7.94 14.19
N THR A 378 9.01 -7.51 13.91
CA THR A 378 7.84 -8.40 14.06
C THR A 378 8.12 -9.72 13.33
N PRO A 379 8.06 -10.89 14.03
CA PRO A 379 8.36 -12.19 13.42
C PRO A 379 7.35 -12.55 12.34
N GLY A 380 7.63 -12.16 11.10
CA GLY A 380 6.73 -12.41 9.99
C GLY A 380 7.38 -12.01 8.68
N LYS A 381 7.45 -12.96 7.74
CA LYS A 381 7.93 -12.68 6.37
C LYS A 381 7.14 -11.51 5.73
N ARG A 382 5.86 -11.36 6.06
CA ARG A 382 4.95 -10.38 5.43
C ARG A 382 5.11 -8.94 5.93
N ALA A 383 5.32 -8.72 7.23
CA ALA A 383 5.52 -7.37 7.79
C ALA A 383 6.77 -6.71 7.18
N ARG A 384 7.91 -7.41 7.27
CA ARG A 384 9.20 -7.01 6.64
C ARG A 384 9.12 -6.66 5.17
N THR A 385 8.36 -7.43 4.40
CA THR A 385 8.23 -7.15 2.98
C THR A 385 7.35 -5.94 2.73
N SER A 386 6.36 -5.68 3.59
CA SER A 386 5.44 -4.54 3.44
C SER A 386 6.17 -3.24 3.73
N PHE A 387 7.01 -3.24 4.78
CA PHE A 387 7.98 -2.19 5.05
C PHE A 387 8.80 -1.78 3.83
N ASN A 388 9.39 -2.75 3.13
CA ASN A 388 10.26 -2.47 1.98
C ASN A 388 9.52 -1.85 0.79
N MET A 389 8.25 -2.19 0.62
CA MET A 389 7.41 -1.76 -0.49
C MET A 389 6.95 -0.33 -0.31
N ALA A 390 6.63 0.05 0.92
CA ALA A 390 5.99 1.31 1.18
C ALA A 390 6.92 2.53 1.17
N ARG A 391 8.17 2.37 1.62
CA ARG A 391 9.24 3.36 1.42
C ARG A 391 9.64 3.63 -0.04
N LYS A 392 8.96 2.99 -1.00
CA LYS A 392 9.15 3.19 -2.44
C LYS A 392 7.89 3.72 -3.13
N LEU A 393 6.86 4.05 -2.35
CA LEU A 393 5.69 4.80 -2.84
C LEU A 393 6.08 6.18 -3.41
N PRO A 394 6.99 6.96 -2.79
CA PRO A 394 7.44 8.23 -3.39
C PRO A 394 8.05 8.04 -4.78
N TRP A 395 8.86 6.99 -4.95
CA TRP A 395 9.42 6.67 -6.27
C TRP A 395 8.33 6.36 -7.30
N PHE A 396 7.24 5.67 -6.95
CA PHE A 396 6.13 5.47 -7.89
C PHE A 396 5.48 6.80 -8.29
N ALA A 397 5.27 7.70 -7.32
CA ALA A 397 4.70 9.03 -7.55
C ALA A 397 5.60 9.88 -8.48
N ASP A 398 6.92 9.93 -8.21
CA ASP A 398 7.91 10.63 -9.05
C ASP A 398 7.94 10.11 -10.48
N GLN A 399 7.65 8.82 -10.67
CA GLN A 399 7.57 8.15 -11.97
C GLN A 399 6.18 8.27 -12.63
N GLY A 400 5.26 9.01 -12.02
CA GLY A 400 3.90 9.22 -12.51
C GLY A 400 3.04 7.97 -12.51
N ILE A 401 3.38 6.99 -11.69
CA ILE A 401 2.70 5.70 -11.58
C ILE A 401 1.57 5.83 -10.56
N GLY A 402 0.33 5.64 -11.01
CA GLY A 402 -0.82 5.62 -10.11
C GLY A 402 -0.77 4.39 -9.20
N TRP A 403 -1.33 4.50 -8.00
CA TRP A 403 -1.27 3.44 -7.01
C TRP A 403 -2.64 3.10 -6.46
N THR A 404 -2.92 1.80 -6.39
CA THR A 404 -4.13 1.25 -5.81
C THR A 404 -3.81 0.41 -4.60
N TRP A 405 -4.65 0.51 -3.59
CA TRP A 405 -4.62 -0.37 -2.43
C TRP A 405 -5.81 -1.34 -2.38
N TRP A 406 -5.55 -2.59 -1.97
CA TRP A 406 -6.47 -3.73 -2.00
C TRP A 406 -6.70 -4.32 -0.60
N PRO A 407 -7.96 -4.69 -0.29
CA PRO A 407 -9.00 -3.84 0.26
C PRO A 407 -8.89 -3.66 1.80
N PRO A 408 -9.63 -2.67 2.35
CA PRO A 408 -9.70 -2.34 3.79
C PRO A 408 -10.53 -3.26 4.65
N THR A 409 -11.18 -4.29 4.09
CA THR A 409 -12.25 -4.99 4.80
C THR A 409 -12.22 -6.51 4.66
N ALA A 410 -11.20 -7.08 4.01
CA ALA A 410 -11.10 -8.53 3.86
C ALA A 410 -9.67 -9.08 4.05
N ARG A 411 -9.55 -9.90 5.12
CA ARG A 411 -8.36 -10.60 5.65
C ARG A 411 -7.44 -9.72 6.50
N ASN A 412 -7.83 -9.46 7.75
CA ASN A 412 -6.97 -8.88 8.78
C ASN A 412 -6.30 -7.57 8.36
N SER A 413 -6.97 -6.77 7.53
CA SER A 413 -6.62 -5.38 7.29
C SER A 413 -7.76 -4.60 7.92
N ASP A 414 -7.44 -3.85 8.98
CA ASP A 414 -8.44 -3.29 9.89
C ASP A 414 -8.47 -1.75 9.76
N LEU A 415 -8.38 -1.23 8.53
CA LEU A 415 -8.33 0.23 8.24
C LEU A 415 -9.64 0.96 8.60
N LEU A 416 -10.77 0.24 8.62
CA LEU A 416 -12.08 0.76 8.96
C LEU A 416 -12.84 -0.31 9.77
N GLN A 417 -12.74 -0.25 11.10
CA GLN A 417 -13.61 -1.02 11.99
C GLN A 417 -14.87 -0.22 12.34
N TRP A 418 -16.03 -0.90 12.42
CA TRP A 418 -17.24 -0.32 13.02
C TRP A 418 -17.69 -1.10 14.24
N HIS A 419 -17.87 -0.37 15.35
CA HIS A 419 -18.21 -0.97 16.63
C HIS A 419 -19.70 -0.94 16.97
N GLY A 420 -20.57 -0.62 15.99
CA GLY A 420 -22.01 -0.92 16.09
C GLY A 420 -22.84 -0.02 17.01
N ALA A 421 -22.32 1.10 17.51
CA ALA A 421 -23.14 2.09 18.21
C ALA A 421 -23.84 3.00 17.19
N GLN A 422 -25.17 3.14 17.28
CA GLN A 422 -25.97 3.92 16.33
C GLN A 422 -25.69 5.44 16.36
N ASP A 423 -24.96 5.93 17.37
CA ASP A 423 -24.84 7.36 17.69
C ASP A 423 -23.38 7.87 17.88
N GLY A 424 -22.35 7.12 17.45
CA GLY A 424 -20.96 7.56 17.55
C GLY A 424 -20.00 6.77 16.65
N TRP A 425 -19.00 7.45 16.11
CA TRP A 425 -17.95 6.87 15.26
C TRP A 425 -16.69 6.59 16.09
N GLN A 426 -15.97 5.54 15.75
CA GLN A 426 -14.53 5.40 15.98
C GLN A 426 -13.96 4.88 14.66
N VAL A 427 -13.00 5.61 14.09
CA VAL A 427 -12.27 5.21 12.89
C VAL A 427 -10.88 4.78 13.36
N GLU A 428 -10.67 3.48 13.51
CA GLU A 428 -9.34 2.93 13.78
C GLU A 428 -8.59 2.81 12.45
N ILE A 429 -7.58 3.65 12.23
CA ILE A 429 -6.70 3.57 11.07
C ILE A 429 -5.48 2.74 11.47
N GLU A 430 -5.31 1.56 10.86
CA GLU A 430 -4.05 0.84 10.92
C GLU A 430 -2.97 1.63 10.14
N SER A 431 -2.08 2.32 10.88
CA SER A 431 -1.07 3.29 10.38
C SER A 431 -0.21 2.78 9.21
N ALA A 432 -0.02 1.47 9.12
CA ALA A 432 0.74 0.85 8.05
C ALA A 432 0.07 0.73 6.68
N ALA A 433 -1.20 1.11 6.52
CA ALA A 433 -1.76 1.25 5.18
C ALA A 433 -1.08 2.37 4.38
N PHE A 434 -0.48 3.34 5.08
CA PHE A 434 0.35 4.40 4.53
C PHE A 434 1.72 4.41 5.15
N ALA A 435 2.38 3.29 4.92
CA ALA A 435 3.74 2.99 5.29
C ALA A 435 4.81 3.89 4.63
N HIS A 436 4.67 5.20 4.70
CA HIS A 436 5.77 5.97 5.27
C HIS A 436 5.97 5.48 6.71
N TRP A 437 7.18 5.57 7.27
CA TRP A 437 7.52 5.33 8.69
C TRP A 437 8.30 4.06 9.04
N GLY A 438 9.57 4.36 9.34
CA GLY A 438 10.67 3.57 9.88
C GLY A 438 10.50 3.22 11.36
N TRP A 439 11.55 2.62 11.88
CA TRP A 439 11.69 1.98 13.17
C TRP A 439 12.78 2.66 13.98
N ILE A 440 12.63 2.82 15.30
CA ILE A 440 13.76 2.74 16.27
C ILE A 440 13.30 2.08 17.59
N ARG A 441 14.31 1.55 18.31
CA ARG A 441 14.35 0.57 19.38
C ARG A 441 14.59 1.26 20.73
N ASP A 442 14.00 0.76 21.82
CA ASP A 442 14.29 1.22 23.20
C ASP A 442 15.74 0.87 23.60
N GLU A 443 16.61 1.88 23.70
CA GLU A 443 18.02 1.73 24.11
C GLU A 443 18.24 1.93 25.62
N THR A 444 17.19 2.15 26.41
CA THR A 444 17.32 2.45 27.84
C THR A 444 17.43 1.21 28.75
N ASP A 445 17.06 0.01 28.26
CA ASP A 445 17.24 -1.26 28.99
C ASP A 445 17.64 -2.44 28.07
N PRO A 446 18.95 -2.76 27.98
CA PRO A 446 19.45 -3.85 27.12
C PRO A 446 19.06 -5.27 27.58
N SER A 447 18.25 -5.42 28.63
CA SER A 447 17.79 -6.70 29.17
C SER A 447 16.34 -7.08 28.85
N LYS A 448 15.53 -6.14 28.32
CA LYS A 448 14.19 -6.43 27.81
C LYS A 448 14.29 -6.87 26.35
N THR A 449 13.68 -8.02 26.03
CA THR A 449 13.73 -8.62 24.69
C THR A 449 12.47 -8.41 23.85
N ASP A 450 11.49 -7.66 24.36
CA ASP A 450 10.20 -7.44 23.69
C ASP A 450 10.00 -5.93 23.43
N GLU A 451 9.92 -5.59 22.14
CA GLU A 451 9.49 -4.29 21.61
C GLU A 451 7.97 -4.14 21.82
N HIS A 452 7.51 -2.98 22.32
CA HIS A 452 6.09 -2.71 22.52
C HIS A 452 5.66 -1.40 21.84
N TRP A 453 4.66 -1.52 20.96
CA TRP A 453 3.79 -0.45 20.49
C TRP A 453 2.78 -0.08 21.58
N GLY A 454 2.25 1.15 21.54
CA GLY A 454 1.29 1.70 22.51
C GLY A 454 0.18 0.75 22.94
N SER A 455 -0.28 0.91 24.19
CA SER A 455 -1.40 0.14 24.73
C SER A 455 -2.70 0.43 23.95
N GLY A 456 -3.34 -0.62 23.44
CA GLY A 456 -4.40 -0.49 22.44
C GLY A 456 -5.71 0.10 22.96
N ASN A 457 -5.89 1.42 22.82
CA ASN A 457 -7.17 2.12 23.00
C ASN A 457 -7.21 3.57 22.45
N ALA A 458 -6.35 4.04 21.53
CA ALA A 458 -6.17 5.49 21.34
C ALA A 458 -5.92 6.03 19.90
N ASP A 459 -6.62 5.54 18.87
CA ASP A 459 -6.46 6.06 17.49
C ASP A 459 -7.72 6.84 17.02
N GLU A 460 -7.69 8.19 16.95
CA GLU A 460 -8.74 9.06 16.34
C GLU A 460 -8.16 10.39 15.77
N ILE A 461 -8.56 10.83 14.57
CA ILE A 461 -8.14 12.08 13.87
C ILE A 461 -9.37 12.92 13.41
N SER A 462 -9.29 14.27 13.41
CA SER A 462 -10.32 15.21 12.90
C SER A 462 -9.71 16.40 12.10
N VAL A 463 -10.38 16.85 11.02
CA VAL A 463 -9.93 17.94 10.10
C VAL A 463 -11.03 19.02 9.91
N ASP A 464 -10.68 20.32 9.82
CA ASP A 464 -11.61 21.44 9.55
C ASP A 464 -11.54 21.92 8.06
N PRO A 465 -12.63 21.76 7.28
CA PRO A 465 -12.64 21.95 5.83
C PRO A 465 -12.83 23.41 5.33
N GLN A 466 -12.42 24.45 6.07
CA GLN A 466 -12.68 25.86 5.68
C GLN A 466 -11.46 26.80 5.47
N ALA A 467 -10.21 26.33 5.47
CA ALA A 467 -9.02 27.20 5.34
C ALA A 467 -8.54 27.44 3.87
N ASP A 468 -7.77 28.51 3.65
CA ASP A 468 -7.39 29.12 2.34
C ASP A 468 -5.93 28.80 1.92
N ALA A 469 -5.72 28.52 0.64
CA ALA A 469 -4.57 27.83 0.02
C ALA A 469 -3.28 28.67 -0.19
N VAL A 470 -3.04 29.72 0.60
CA VAL A 470 -1.86 30.59 0.41
C VAL A 470 -1.13 30.93 1.71
N THR A 471 -1.66 30.55 2.88
CA THR A 471 -0.94 30.64 4.16
C THR A 471 -1.66 29.74 5.17
N ASP A 472 -1.21 28.50 5.31
CA ASP A 472 -1.81 27.58 6.27
C ASP A 472 -1.29 27.90 7.68
N ASN A 473 -2.19 28.36 8.55
CA ASN A 473 -1.94 28.41 9.99
C ASN A 473 -2.78 27.28 10.59
N LEU A 474 -2.14 26.22 11.10
CA LEU A 474 -2.87 25.17 11.78
C LEU A 474 -3.40 25.66 13.14
N VAL A 475 -4.54 25.07 13.55
CA VAL A 475 -5.45 25.57 14.59
C VAL A 475 -4.96 25.25 16.00
N ASP A 476 -4.85 26.27 16.85
CA ASP A 476 -4.73 26.18 18.31
C ASP A 476 -5.83 25.24 18.90
N GLY A 477 -5.41 24.20 19.65
CA GLY A 477 -6.29 23.48 20.58
C GLY A 477 -6.87 22.14 20.10
N VAL A 478 -6.22 21.43 19.17
CA VAL A 478 -6.53 20.03 18.89
C VAL A 478 -5.97 19.16 20.04
N ASN A 479 -6.84 18.52 20.82
CA ASN A 479 -6.40 17.52 21.80
C ASN A 479 -5.99 16.24 21.05
N ASN A 480 -4.74 16.17 20.58
CA ASN A 480 -4.09 14.96 20.09
C ASN A 480 -2.92 14.66 21.04
N PRO A 481 -2.81 13.47 21.66
CA PRO A 481 -1.61 13.14 22.42
C PRO A 481 -0.36 12.89 21.56
N HIS A 482 -0.50 12.78 20.22
CA HIS A 482 0.62 12.56 19.28
C HIS A 482 0.46 13.27 17.90
N GLY A 483 0.46 14.60 17.85
CA GLY A 483 0.16 15.52 16.72
C GLY A 483 0.82 15.25 15.36
N LEU A 484 0.20 14.43 14.50
CA LEU A 484 0.59 14.30 13.08
C LEU A 484 0.03 15.45 12.22
N ILE A 485 0.91 16.22 11.56
CA ILE A 485 0.57 17.37 10.72
C ILE A 485 1.34 17.33 9.38
N TYR A 486 0.67 17.64 8.27
CA TYR A 486 1.25 17.81 6.93
C TYR A 486 0.88 19.18 6.35
N ALA A 487 1.86 19.97 5.90
CA ALA A 487 1.64 21.30 5.30
C ALA A 487 1.60 21.29 3.75
N LEU A 488 2.23 20.29 3.11
CA LEU A 488 2.12 19.97 1.68
C LEU A 488 2.94 20.88 0.74
N ASP A 489 2.30 21.80 0.01
CA ASP A 489 2.95 22.69 -0.96
C ASP A 489 2.71 24.12 -0.49
N GLY A 490 3.76 24.92 -0.28
CA GLY A 490 3.63 26.27 0.27
C GLY A 490 4.84 26.66 1.12
N ASP A 491 4.94 27.94 1.47
CA ASP A 491 5.82 28.35 2.57
C ASP A 491 4.95 28.33 3.85
N ASP A 492 5.11 27.32 4.71
CA ASP A 492 4.16 27.00 5.78
C ASP A 492 4.68 27.27 7.19
N SER A 493 3.76 27.36 8.16
CA SER A 493 4.09 27.47 9.58
C SER A 493 3.27 26.49 10.43
N VAL A 494 3.95 25.53 11.05
CA VAL A 494 3.35 24.40 11.76
C VAL A 494 3.85 24.36 13.21
N SER A 495 2.95 24.06 14.16
CA SER A 495 3.28 23.86 15.58
C SER A 495 2.61 22.58 16.11
N GLY A 496 3.38 21.71 16.78
CA GLY A 496 2.94 20.46 17.41
C GLY A 496 2.32 20.67 18.80
N HIS A 497 2.91 21.57 19.59
CA HIS A 497 2.54 21.92 20.97
C HIS A 497 2.96 20.86 22.02
N ASP A 498 2.13 20.59 23.03
CA ASP A 498 2.44 19.61 24.06
C ASP A 498 2.09 18.21 23.54
N GLY A 499 3.06 17.30 23.40
CA GLY A 499 2.79 15.99 22.85
C GLY A 499 4.03 15.29 22.33
N ILE A 500 3.84 14.20 21.61
CA ILE A 500 4.90 13.63 20.79
C ILE A 500 4.40 13.76 19.35
N ASP A 501 4.88 14.76 18.65
CA ASP A 501 4.31 15.27 17.42
C ASP A 501 5.13 14.86 16.20
N MET A 502 4.50 14.99 15.03
CA MET A 502 5.05 14.50 13.78
C MET A 502 4.68 15.49 12.66
N LEU A 503 5.62 16.35 12.30
CA LEU A 503 5.39 17.52 11.46
C LEU A 503 6.09 17.35 10.12
N TYR A 504 5.36 17.62 9.03
CA TYR A 504 5.88 17.62 7.66
C TYR A 504 5.63 18.98 7.01
N GLY A 505 6.70 19.65 6.58
CA GLY A 505 6.67 20.90 5.81
C GLY A 505 6.21 20.64 4.38
N GLY A 506 7.04 19.97 3.59
CA GLY A 506 6.69 19.55 2.24
C GLY A 506 7.48 20.36 1.21
N SER A 507 6.83 21.05 0.27
CA SER A 507 7.54 21.86 -0.74
C SER A 507 7.36 23.35 -0.49
N GLY A 508 8.46 24.06 -0.21
CA GLY A 508 8.51 25.51 0.01
C GLY A 508 9.42 25.81 1.19
N ASN A 509 9.42 27.04 1.72
CA ASN A 509 10.29 27.40 2.85
C ASN A 509 9.47 27.42 4.13
N ASP A 510 9.60 26.37 4.92
CA ASP A 510 8.71 26.03 6.02
C ASP A 510 9.28 26.40 7.39
N VAL A 511 8.39 26.57 8.36
CA VAL A 511 8.70 26.76 9.78
C VAL A 511 7.95 25.71 10.60
N LEU A 512 8.66 24.75 11.17
CA LEU A 512 8.10 23.69 12.02
C LEU A 512 8.58 23.86 13.46
N ASP A 513 7.65 23.78 14.42
CA ASP A 513 7.89 23.88 15.88
C ASP A 513 7.26 22.67 16.57
N GLY A 514 8.08 21.74 17.08
CA GLY A 514 7.62 20.53 17.77
C GLY A 514 6.88 20.87 19.05
N GLY A 515 7.54 21.58 19.96
CA GLY A 515 6.94 22.13 21.16
C GLY A 515 7.50 21.45 22.41
N THR A 516 6.71 20.61 23.08
CA THR A 516 7.21 19.82 24.22
C THR A 516 6.88 18.35 24.05
N GLY A 517 7.88 17.49 24.23
CA GLY A 517 7.89 16.05 24.12
C GLY A 517 8.79 15.60 22.98
N ASP A 518 8.89 14.30 22.73
CA ASP A 518 9.87 13.75 21.77
C ASP A 518 9.30 13.78 20.34
N ASP A 519 9.61 14.80 19.56
CA ASP A 519 8.95 15.14 18.30
C ASP A 519 9.73 14.68 17.04
N TRP A 520 9.03 14.58 15.91
CA TRP A 520 9.62 14.32 14.59
C TRP A 520 9.26 15.42 13.59
N LEU A 521 10.25 16.12 13.06
CA LEU A 521 10.07 17.22 12.11
C LEU A 521 10.78 16.92 10.79
N PHE A 522 10.08 17.10 9.67
CA PHE A 522 10.60 16.91 8.32
C PHE A 522 10.38 18.16 7.46
N GLY A 523 11.45 18.82 7.04
CA GLY A 523 11.38 20.02 6.18
C GLY A 523 11.05 19.68 4.72
N ASP A 524 11.52 18.53 4.24
CA ASP A 524 11.41 18.07 2.85
C ASP A 524 12.16 18.97 1.84
N ARG A 525 11.49 19.83 1.07
CA ARG A 525 12.13 20.65 0.01
C ARG A 525 11.98 22.12 0.29
N GLY A 526 13.05 22.79 0.69
CA GLY A 526 12.97 24.21 1.02
C GLY A 526 14.29 24.81 1.46
N ASP A 527 14.30 26.10 1.79
CA ASP A 527 15.22 26.63 2.80
C ASP A 527 14.41 26.74 4.11
N ASP A 528 14.40 25.69 4.95
CA ASP A 528 13.45 25.54 6.07
C ASP A 528 14.02 25.91 7.45
N ARG A 529 13.13 26.05 8.42
CA ARG A 529 13.44 26.23 9.84
C ARG A 529 12.67 25.22 10.69
N LEU A 530 13.40 24.34 11.38
CA LEU A 530 12.85 23.32 12.27
C LEU A 530 13.33 23.60 13.71
N ASP A 531 12.41 23.55 14.67
CA ASP A 531 12.67 23.71 16.11
C ASP A 531 12.01 22.52 16.84
N GLY A 532 12.80 21.62 17.42
CA GLY A 532 12.30 20.43 18.13
C GLY A 532 11.55 20.82 19.39
N GLY A 533 12.19 21.64 20.22
CA GLY A 533 11.59 22.16 21.45
C GLY A 533 12.14 21.44 22.68
N ASP A 534 11.31 21.21 23.70
CA ASP A 534 11.72 20.46 24.89
C ASP A 534 11.48 18.96 24.66
N GLY A 535 12.50 18.12 24.55
CA GLY A 535 12.31 16.69 24.28
C GLY A 535 13.51 16.07 23.60
N ASN A 536 13.45 14.77 23.30
CA ASN A 536 14.45 14.11 22.46
C ASN A 536 13.91 14.03 21.03
N ASP A 537 14.26 15.01 20.22
CA ASP A 537 13.62 15.27 18.95
C ASP A 537 14.40 14.70 17.76
N VAL A 538 13.71 14.51 16.65
CA VAL A 538 14.30 14.08 15.39
C VAL A 538 13.93 15.07 14.29
N LEU A 539 14.92 15.80 13.81
CA LEU A 539 14.77 16.80 12.76
C LEU A 539 15.51 16.32 11.50
N ILE A 540 14.79 16.15 10.39
CA ILE A 540 15.35 15.66 9.13
C ILE A 540 15.00 16.61 8.00
N ASP A 541 16.03 17.23 7.42
CA ASP A 541 15.86 18.21 6.36
C ASP A 541 17.14 18.38 5.51
N PRO A 542 17.39 17.44 4.58
CA PRO A 542 18.65 17.31 3.85
C PRO A 542 18.74 18.14 2.55
N GLU A 543 17.67 18.80 2.10
CA GLU A 543 17.68 19.61 0.87
C GLU A 543 17.61 21.10 1.22
N GLY A 544 18.43 21.93 0.57
CA GLY A 544 18.43 23.39 0.77
C GLY A 544 19.40 23.91 1.82
N ARG A 545 19.20 25.13 2.30
CA ARG A 545 20.03 25.76 3.35
C ARG A 545 19.18 26.05 4.58
N ASN A 546 19.15 25.06 5.47
CA ASN A 546 18.16 25.00 6.52
C ASN A 546 18.74 25.44 7.87
N HIS A 547 17.85 25.58 8.84
CA HIS A 547 18.18 25.88 10.22
C HIS A 547 17.41 24.95 11.16
N LEU A 548 18.11 23.96 11.72
CA LEU A 548 17.56 22.94 12.60
C LEU A 548 18.05 23.21 14.03
N VAL A 549 17.13 23.27 14.98
CA VAL A 549 17.42 23.43 16.40
C VAL A 549 16.76 22.28 17.14
N GLY A 550 17.54 21.45 17.83
CA GLY A 550 17.02 20.36 18.66
C GLY A 550 16.29 20.92 19.86
N GLY A 551 17.04 21.58 20.75
CA GLY A 551 16.51 22.17 21.97
C GLY A 551 17.06 21.43 23.19
N PRO A 552 16.36 21.44 24.34
CA PRO A 552 16.75 20.63 25.49
C PRO A 552 16.34 19.16 25.37
N GLY A 553 17.32 18.26 25.33
CA GLY A 553 17.16 16.80 25.31
C GLY A 553 18.21 16.17 24.40
N ASP A 554 18.21 14.84 24.27
CA ASP A 554 19.17 14.12 23.44
C ASP A 554 18.64 14.01 21.99
N ASP A 555 19.01 14.96 21.14
CA ASP A 555 18.38 15.17 19.84
C ASP A 555 19.10 14.50 18.66
N HIS A 556 18.38 14.28 17.57
CA HIS A 556 18.92 13.79 16.30
C HIS A 556 18.60 14.76 15.17
N LEU A 557 19.63 15.42 14.64
CA LEU A 557 19.50 16.35 13.54
C LEU A 557 20.22 15.79 12.31
N GLU A 558 19.51 15.62 11.19
CA GLU A 558 20.08 15.28 9.88
C GLU A 558 19.66 16.34 8.86
N GLY A 559 20.61 17.12 8.35
CA GLY A 559 20.26 18.17 7.40
C GLY A 559 21.43 18.95 6.83
N SER A 560 21.12 19.98 6.05
CA SER A 560 22.08 20.92 5.45
C SER A 560 21.92 22.32 6.03
N GLY A 561 23.00 23.10 6.07
CA GLY A 561 22.99 24.47 6.59
C GLY A 561 23.48 24.57 8.03
N THR A 562 22.62 24.97 8.96
CA THR A 562 22.98 25.14 10.38
C THR A 562 22.18 24.19 11.26
N LEU A 563 22.89 23.32 11.98
CA LEU A 563 22.32 22.38 12.94
C LEU A 563 22.83 22.74 14.34
N GLU A 564 21.92 22.98 15.26
CA GLU A 564 22.20 23.29 16.67
C GLU A 564 21.51 22.22 17.54
N GLY A 565 22.27 21.37 18.22
CA GLY A 565 21.74 20.33 19.11
C GLY A 565 21.08 20.96 20.33
N GLY A 566 21.88 21.50 21.25
CA GLY A 566 21.40 22.19 22.43
C GLY A 566 21.93 21.54 23.70
N PRO A 567 21.22 21.63 24.84
CA PRO A 567 21.58 20.87 26.02
C PRO A 567 21.14 19.40 25.90
N GLY A 568 22.09 18.47 25.88
CA GLY A 568 21.83 17.04 25.73
C GLY A 568 23.01 16.29 25.11
N ALA A 569 22.85 15.00 24.87
CA ALA A 569 23.81 14.22 24.11
C ALA A 569 23.31 14.03 22.68
N ASP A 570 23.68 14.95 21.81
CA ASP A 570 23.03 15.09 20.50
C ASP A 570 23.77 14.34 19.39
N VAL A 571 23.06 14.03 18.31
CA VAL A 571 23.61 13.47 17.08
C VAL A 571 23.35 14.43 15.93
N LEU A 572 24.42 15.02 15.40
CA LEU A 572 24.35 15.97 14.30
C LEU A 572 24.96 15.39 13.04
N ILE A 573 24.15 15.18 12.01
CA ILE A 573 24.52 14.64 10.71
C ILE A 573 24.40 15.73 9.65
N ALA A 574 25.53 16.14 9.09
CA ALA A 574 25.52 17.01 7.92
C ALA A 574 25.20 16.19 6.66
N SER A 575 24.22 16.64 5.89
CA SER A 575 23.75 16.04 4.65
C SER A 575 23.93 17.03 3.49
N TYR A 576 24.19 16.52 2.29
CA TYR A 576 24.34 17.30 1.03
C TYR A 576 25.69 18.04 0.82
N ASP A 577 25.97 18.41 -0.44
CA ASP A 577 27.20 19.12 -0.85
C ASP A 577 27.12 20.62 -0.43
N GLY A 578 27.87 21.08 0.59
CA GLY A 578 27.74 22.46 1.07
C GLY A 578 28.80 22.98 2.06
N GLU A 579 28.55 24.17 2.61
CA GLU A 579 29.22 24.69 3.81
C GLU A 579 28.23 24.60 4.98
N ASP A 580 28.47 23.66 5.90
CA ASP A 580 27.57 23.42 7.03
C ASP A 580 28.20 23.86 8.36
N LEU A 581 27.35 24.30 9.28
CA LEU A 581 27.71 24.67 10.65
C LEU A 581 27.00 23.72 11.62
N LEU A 582 27.79 22.98 12.40
CA LEU A 582 27.30 22.14 13.48
C LEU A 582 27.70 22.76 14.83
N VAL A 583 26.73 22.83 15.74
CA VAL A 583 26.89 23.30 17.11
C VAL A 583 26.27 22.24 18.00
N GLY A 584 27.08 21.55 18.81
CA GLY A 584 26.59 20.49 19.69
C GLY A 584 25.83 21.06 20.88
N GLY A 585 26.45 22.01 21.58
CA GLY A 585 25.92 22.58 22.80
C GLY A 585 26.49 21.92 24.06
N ASP A 586 25.66 21.75 25.08
CA ASP A 586 26.07 21.22 26.38
C ASP A 586 25.79 19.71 26.43
N GLY A 587 26.84 18.88 26.44
CA GLY A 587 26.72 17.45 26.71
C GLY A 587 27.66 16.63 25.82
N SER A 588 27.34 15.35 25.63
CA SER A 588 28.24 14.41 24.94
C SER A 588 27.81 14.18 23.50
N ASP A 589 28.19 15.10 22.63
CA ASP A 589 27.66 15.13 21.28
C ASP A 589 28.42 14.26 20.30
N ARG A 590 27.71 13.84 19.26
CA ARG A 590 28.27 13.05 18.17
C ARG A 590 28.05 13.75 16.84
N PHE A 591 29.16 14.17 16.24
CA PHE A 591 29.16 14.84 14.93
C PHE A 591 29.48 13.84 13.83
N LEU A 592 28.59 13.72 12.85
CA LEU A 592 28.75 12.95 11.62
C LEU A 592 28.83 13.94 10.44
N PRO A 593 30.03 14.40 10.08
CA PRO A 593 30.21 15.33 8.98
C PRO A 593 30.01 14.64 7.63
N ASP A 594 29.56 15.39 6.62
CA ASP A 594 29.40 14.90 5.26
C ASP A 594 30.74 14.47 4.63
N MET A 595 30.62 13.66 3.58
CA MET A 595 31.67 13.10 2.76
C MET A 595 32.26 14.08 1.74
N ARG A 596 31.64 15.24 1.54
CA ARG A 596 32.05 16.31 0.63
C ARG A 596 31.80 17.67 1.29
N GLY A 597 32.19 18.75 0.63
CA GLY A 597 32.01 20.10 1.16
C GLY A 597 32.91 20.44 2.36
N GLN A 598 32.48 21.44 3.12
CA GLN A 598 33.18 21.93 4.31
C GLN A 598 32.22 21.98 5.50
N VAL A 599 32.51 21.22 6.55
CA VAL A 599 31.76 21.27 7.80
C VAL A 599 32.57 22.04 8.85
N THR A 600 31.93 22.97 9.54
CA THR A 600 32.53 23.66 10.69
C THR A 600 31.82 23.18 11.96
N ILE A 601 32.57 22.63 12.91
CA ILE A 601 32.05 22.25 14.23
C ILE A 601 32.53 23.28 15.23
N ARG A 602 31.63 24.08 15.81
CA ARG A 602 31.98 25.31 16.53
C ARG A 602 32.53 25.07 17.94
N ASP A 603 31.95 24.13 18.67
CA ASP A 603 32.06 24.02 20.14
C ASP A 603 32.50 22.63 20.63
N PHE A 604 33.19 21.86 19.78
CA PHE A 604 33.63 20.51 20.09
C PHE A 604 34.44 20.39 21.41
N THR A 605 33.91 19.67 22.38
CA THR A 605 34.49 19.40 23.70
C THR A 605 35.25 18.08 23.73
N ARG A 606 36.57 18.15 23.84
CA ARG A 606 37.44 16.96 23.85
C ARG A 606 37.20 16.04 25.05
N GLY A 607 37.28 14.74 24.81
CA GLY A 607 37.07 13.70 25.83
C GLY A 607 35.60 13.43 26.15
N GLU A 608 34.71 14.34 25.74
CA GLU A 608 33.27 14.26 25.86
C GLU A 608 32.70 13.88 24.48
N ASP A 609 32.71 14.83 23.56
CA ASP A 609 32.20 14.69 22.20
C ASP A 609 32.96 13.67 21.36
N LYS A 610 32.30 13.23 20.28
CA LYS A 610 32.81 12.25 19.34
C LYS A 610 32.64 12.75 17.92
N LEU A 611 33.75 12.86 17.21
CA LEU A 611 33.74 13.00 15.76
C LEU A 611 33.66 11.61 15.14
N ASP A 612 32.51 11.28 14.56
CA ASP A 612 32.26 9.97 13.99
C ASP A 612 32.48 9.94 12.48
N LEU A 613 33.55 9.25 12.09
CA LEU A 613 33.99 9.10 10.71
C LEU A 613 33.52 7.77 10.10
N SER A 614 32.48 7.14 10.67
CA SER A 614 31.98 5.83 10.25
C SER A 614 31.34 5.85 8.87
N MET A 615 30.81 7.00 8.44
CA MET A 615 30.22 7.20 7.12
C MET A 615 31.26 7.32 6.00
N ILE A 616 32.56 7.41 6.35
CA ILE A 616 33.63 7.48 5.37
C ILE A 616 33.77 6.19 4.57
N SER A 617 33.45 6.28 3.27
CA SER A 617 33.50 5.19 2.27
C SER A 617 34.54 5.43 1.16
N GLY A 618 34.98 4.36 0.48
CA GLY A 618 35.97 4.43 -0.61
C GLY A 618 36.22 3.10 -1.33
N THR A 619 37.00 3.12 -2.42
CA THR A 619 37.22 1.94 -3.29
C THR A 619 38.04 0.84 -2.60
N LYS A 620 37.62 -0.43 -2.71
CA LYS A 620 38.31 -1.56 -2.04
C LYS A 620 39.68 -1.89 -2.67
N PRO A 621 40.75 -2.11 -1.86
CA PRO A 621 40.79 -2.00 -0.41
C PRO A 621 40.78 -0.52 0.03
N CYS A 622 39.78 -0.14 0.81
CA CYS A 622 39.56 1.26 1.16
C CYS A 622 40.62 1.75 2.16
N ARG A 623 41.45 2.69 1.71
CA ARG A 623 42.45 3.40 2.51
C ARG A 623 42.29 4.89 2.25
N ILE A 624 42.05 5.65 3.30
CA ILE A 624 41.82 7.08 3.21
C ILE A 624 42.92 7.79 3.98
N GLY A 625 43.58 8.74 3.29
CA GLY A 625 44.63 9.57 3.86
C GLY A 625 44.00 10.75 4.57
N LEU A 626 43.82 10.63 5.88
CA LEU A 626 43.32 11.72 6.70
C LEU A 626 44.49 12.63 7.08
N ARG A 627 44.44 13.89 6.65
CA ARG A 627 45.38 14.92 7.07
C ARG A 627 44.78 15.67 8.25
N ILE A 628 45.55 15.80 9.32
CA ILE A 628 45.17 16.56 10.51
C ILE A 628 46.19 17.69 10.68
N ILE A 629 45.72 18.94 10.70
CA ILE A 629 46.55 20.12 10.96
C ILE A 629 46.04 20.77 12.23
N ALA A 630 46.84 20.77 13.30
CA ALA A 630 46.54 21.50 14.52
C ALA A 630 47.41 22.78 14.56
N ASP A 631 46.80 23.95 14.75
CA ASP A 631 47.50 25.24 14.75
C ASP A 631 47.62 25.87 16.15
N GLY A 632 47.35 25.09 17.19
CA GLY A 632 47.50 25.47 18.59
C GLY A 632 46.18 25.75 19.28
N GLU A 633 45.23 26.36 18.58
CA GLU A 633 43.87 26.64 19.09
C GLU A 633 42.80 25.81 18.36
N GLY A 634 42.98 25.49 17.07
CA GLY A 634 42.04 24.67 16.30
C GLY A 634 42.65 23.42 15.66
N THR A 635 41.78 22.64 15.01
CA THR A 635 42.15 21.48 14.20
C THR A 635 41.40 21.48 12.86
N GLU A 636 42.12 21.28 11.76
CA GLU A 636 41.55 21.00 10.43
C GLU A 636 41.77 19.53 10.09
N LEU A 637 40.70 18.84 9.68
CA LEU A 637 40.74 17.51 9.09
C LEU A 637 40.38 17.61 7.61
N SER A 638 41.14 16.93 6.74
CA SER A 638 40.81 16.88 5.31
C SER A 638 41.09 15.52 4.68
N TRP A 639 40.22 15.12 3.75
CA TRP A 639 40.35 13.95 2.89
C TRP A 639 39.58 14.17 1.59
N ASP A 640 40.10 13.69 0.45
CA ASP A 640 39.41 13.62 -0.85
C ASP A 640 38.57 14.86 -1.29
N GLY A 641 38.94 16.07 -0.83
CA GLY A 641 38.25 17.33 -1.15
C GLY A 641 37.30 17.83 -0.06
N ALA A 642 36.93 16.99 0.90
CA ALA A 642 36.17 17.36 2.09
C ALA A 642 37.06 17.99 3.17
N LYS A 643 36.47 18.89 3.96
CA LYS A 643 37.14 19.57 5.07
C LYS A 643 36.24 19.61 6.30
N ILE A 644 36.81 19.33 7.46
CA ILE A 644 36.19 19.60 8.75
C ILE A 644 37.06 20.62 9.49
N LEU A 645 36.45 21.72 9.91
CA LEU A 645 37.10 22.77 10.69
C LEU A 645 36.59 22.70 12.14
N LEU A 646 37.51 22.56 13.09
CA LEU A 646 37.22 22.66 14.52
C LEU A 646 38.06 23.81 15.10
N PRO A 647 37.61 25.07 15.01
CA PRO A 647 38.42 26.25 15.28
C PRO A 647 38.89 26.37 16.73
N GLU A 648 38.20 25.75 17.69
CA GLU A 648 38.49 25.86 19.13
C GLU A 648 38.93 24.51 19.76
N ALA A 649 39.09 23.46 18.95
CA ALA A 649 39.44 22.11 19.41
C ALA A 649 40.86 21.68 18.99
N GLY A 650 41.88 22.43 19.42
CA GLY A 650 43.28 22.09 19.18
C GLY A 650 43.74 20.80 19.87
N GLY A 651 44.39 19.88 19.15
CA GLY A 651 45.03 18.69 19.73
C GLY A 651 44.10 17.51 20.01
N LEU A 652 43.24 17.18 19.04
CA LEU A 652 42.41 15.96 19.02
C LEU A 652 43.25 14.69 19.20
N THR A 653 42.70 13.73 19.93
CA THR A 653 43.28 12.41 20.14
C THR A 653 42.44 11.34 19.45
N ARG A 654 42.96 10.10 19.38
CA ARG A 654 42.21 8.97 18.83
C ARG A 654 40.96 8.62 19.66
N ALA A 655 40.88 9.04 20.92
CA ALA A 655 39.71 8.79 21.77
C ALA A 655 38.53 9.71 21.41
N ASP A 656 38.80 10.81 20.71
CA ASP A 656 37.79 11.78 20.25
C ASP A 656 37.21 11.39 18.89
N LEU A 657 37.73 10.31 18.28
CA LEU A 657 37.32 9.82 16.97
C LEU A 657 36.66 8.44 17.06
N THR A 658 35.51 8.29 16.43
CA THR A 658 34.86 6.98 16.22
C THR A 658 34.99 6.56 14.75
N GLN A 659 35.28 5.28 14.52
CA GLN A 659 35.41 4.73 13.17
C GLN A 659 34.98 3.26 13.12
N ALA A 660 33.70 3.00 12.85
CA ALA A 660 33.12 1.66 12.71
C ALA A 660 32.96 1.21 11.24
N GLY A 661 33.26 2.10 10.28
CA GLY A 661 33.11 1.87 8.84
C GLY A 661 34.13 0.91 8.20
N ALA A 662 33.89 0.51 6.94
CA ALA A 662 34.68 -0.50 6.22
C ALA A 662 36.09 -0.04 5.79
N CYS A 663 36.39 1.25 5.88
CA CYS A 663 37.66 1.85 5.45
C CYS A 663 38.71 1.80 6.56
N ARG A 664 40.00 1.74 6.22
CA ARG A 664 41.09 1.97 7.21
C ARG A 664 41.63 3.38 7.05
N LEU A 665 41.52 4.21 8.10
CA LEU A 665 42.14 5.53 8.14
C LEU A 665 43.67 5.40 8.27
N GLN A 666 44.39 6.12 7.41
CA GLN A 666 45.83 6.37 7.57
C GLN A 666 45.99 7.82 8.01
N ILE A 667 46.13 8.02 9.32
CA ILE A 667 46.34 9.35 9.91
C ILE A 667 47.76 9.81 9.60
N ARG A 668 47.89 10.99 9.01
CA ARG A 668 49.16 11.70 8.85
C ARG A 668 49.07 13.02 9.62
N ASN A 669 49.87 13.12 10.69
CA ASN A 669 50.10 14.36 11.43
C ASN A 669 51.10 15.25 10.70
#